data_AF-A0A352MY77-F1
#
_entry.id   AF-A0A352MY77-F1
#
_cell.length_a   1.000
_cell.length_b   1.000
_cell.length_c   1.000
_cell.angle_alpha   90.00
_cell.angle_beta   90.00
_cell.angle_gamma   90.00
#
_symmetry.space_group_name_H-M   'P 1'
#
loop_
_entity.id
_entity.type
_entity.pdbx_description
1 polymer ?
#
loop_
_entity_poly.entity_id
_entity_poly.type
_entity_poly.pdbx_seq_one_letter_code
_entity_poly.pdbx_strand_id
1 'polypeptide(L)'
;MKKLKLKFPASDEKGIALLFTLGILSVLLVIALSFATTSITERKAAANNNDLTVARMLAESAVNRAIGAMKYYTLYAPGADYDNIISHYESVAADSAGDPVLNRETFDFLWRLDTVIDGTTIYQWPRTTYDKTKPGAVHWQYIDNGLTGNDKKLIGRISYVVVGSGGKLDPAACVNQAVAVDEGDTYGGNIGDVQDRDGKSVSEISIYNLDQDFSTYLPAATLTKCSYQPLVAAGTLTSEKWADWETLFAAGALNVTLNAQKTQFQKWFVLSNPKDPEAFWVDINNDNKDEAAELYHRFNLARTTAQWDSLDSAASGSVPPGNGNGSPVDEIIAVPTKYATAATHDGSGIKWLKNYTNLPVGTFTTAETRAKQIAANLIDYCDSTSSPTRDSDTDPTYTGNELTPYLNEIGVEVACAPKIETQVNGLGQTEHKNTYDFSIKMGAELINVYDGRGYNLSGATTIEILAGKIKYTLKRADGSTYNEETAIPAAATPITAVSSNSYLYEWYFPFVDSKDTGWFVTAVVNGASVTDVSTEITRVRLNYGGTFADFAKPDATGSSSEVIASLATHNSVGTMAPAKVCYFAYEANDPRQNLNDGDWIQAKKIEPGDSYGAAAKGSPNAVNNGISVVADGDQETVGSMTDPISLSTAYIRNAPMKSPWELGFIHRGAKWETLNIHEYNTATGVGDTAGIGAYTDTSGGTNPNGGDANILDQIKMSSDTQVYGKVSVQSASADVLKALFGYVRVGTVLPNNGTDGIAATADDNAPGTRNSGAGAILGWGTDVTTIASGVSAARSSSAFKTRAQMARAPELSNRASQTTKATRDEIIGKVVNLTKVSAADTLTIIALAQSIRDVGIVPSPFTGPGVQIKKDLNQDGDVSDSGIAGSTYNAGFLYDSDADGNDDDSSAPSLPTVNETIADCKLGQYDLGADEILSEQKIVVQVYRDTITHKWKILRFEYIDQ
;
A
#
# COMPACT_ATOMS: atom_id res chain seq x y z
N MET A 1 5.83 110.08 -27.75
CA MET A 1 4.82 111.15 -27.62
C MET A 1 3.90 110.83 -26.43
N LYS A 2 3.48 111.89 -25.72
CA LYS A 2 2.47 111.98 -24.64
C LYS A 2 2.79 111.37 -23.26
N LYS A 3 3.20 112.30 -22.40
CA LYS A 3 3.10 112.32 -20.93
C LYS A 3 1.69 111.93 -20.46
N LEU A 4 1.60 111.09 -19.43
CA LEU A 4 0.60 111.27 -18.36
C LEU A 4 1.33 111.36 -17.03
N LYS A 5 1.24 112.54 -16.43
CA LYS A 5 1.68 112.83 -15.06
C LYS A 5 0.57 112.35 -14.12
N LEU A 6 0.91 111.50 -13.16
CA LEU A 6 0.16 111.38 -11.90
C LEU A 6 1.14 111.68 -10.77
N LYS A 7 0.97 112.86 -10.17
CA LYS A 7 1.54 113.24 -8.88
C LYS A 7 0.65 112.61 -7.81
N PHE A 8 1.23 111.83 -6.91
CA PHE A 8 0.67 111.59 -5.58
C PHE A 8 1.62 112.15 -4.51
N PRO A 9 1.09 112.71 -3.41
CA PRO A 9 1.83 113.51 -2.45
C PRO A 9 2.57 112.64 -1.43
N ALA A 10 3.63 113.21 -0.85
CA ALA A 10 4.37 112.63 0.26
C ALA A 10 3.62 112.81 1.58
N SER A 11 3.29 111.69 2.26
CA SER A 11 3.21 111.59 3.73
C SER A 11 2.92 110.13 4.14
N ASP A 12 3.82 109.53 4.93
CA ASP A 12 3.67 108.34 5.79
C ASP A 12 3.56 106.87 5.26
N GLU A 13 3.91 106.54 4.02
CA GLU A 13 3.95 105.12 3.57
C GLU A 13 5.37 104.53 3.33
N LYS A 14 6.30 104.70 4.28
CA LYS A 14 7.66 104.13 4.15
C LYS A 14 7.83 102.65 4.58
N GLY A 15 6.74 101.92 4.88
CA GLY A 15 6.82 100.53 5.37
C GLY A 15 5.94 99.50 4.66
N ILE A 16 4.88 99.89 3.94
CA ILE A 16 3.85 98.95 3.49
C ILE A 16 4.28 98.12 2.27
N ALA A 17 5.04 98.70 1.35
CA ALA A 17 5.66 97.96 0.25
C ALA A 17 6.70 96.95 0.77
N LEU A 18 7.46 97.31 1.81
CA LEU A 18 8.44 96.43 2.45
C LEU A 18 7.73 95.25 3.14
N LEU A 19 6.64 95.51 3.86
CA LEU A 19 5.79 94.48 4.48
C LEU A 19 5.15 93.54 3.46
N PHE A 20 4.67 94.06 2.32
CA PHE A 20 4.16 93.22 1.23
C PHE A 20 5.27 92.35 0.61
N THR A 21 6.45 92.91 0.38
CA THR A 21 7.58 92.12 -0.13
C THR A 21 8.04 91.07 0.87
N LEU A 22 8.12 91.39 2.17
CA LEU A 22 8.46 90.41 3.22
C LEU A 22 7.38 89.35 3.39
N GLY A 23 6.10 89.71 3.28
CA GLY A 23 4.97 88.78 3.34
C GLY A 23 4.93 87.82 2.15
N ILE A 24 5.24 88.31 0.93
CA ILE A 24 5.35 87.45 -0.25
C ILE A 24 6.61 86.59 -0.17
N LEU A 25 7.75 87.14 0.29
CA LEU A 25 9.00 86.39 0.45
C LEU A 25 8.87 85.28 1.50
N SER A 26 8.18 85.53 2.61
CA SER A 26 7.94 84.52 3.64
C SER A 26 7.01 83.42 3.16
N VAL A 27 5.96 83.74 2.41
CA VAL A 27 5.09 82.73 1.76
C VAL A 27 5.88 81.90 0.75
N LEU A 28 6.71 82.52 -0.10
CA LEU A 28 7.57 81.81 -1.04
C LEU A 28 8.60 80.90 -0.33
N LEU A 29 9.18 81.37 0.77
CA LEU A 29 10.10 80.58 1.59
C LEU A 29 9.41 79.35 2.20
N VAL A 30 8.19 79.51 2.73
CA VAL A 30 7.41 78.40 3.29
C VAL A 30 7.05 77.37 2.22
N ILE A 31 6.66 77.81 1.02
CA ILE A 31 6.39 76.91 -0.12
C ILE A 31 7.67 76.16 -0.53
N ALA A 32 8.80 76.88 -0.65
CA ALA A 32 10.08 76.26 -1.00
C ALA A 32 10.56 75.25 0.04
N LEU A 33 10.39 75.54 1.33
CA LEU A 33 10.76 74.64 2.43
C LEU A 33 9.83 73.41 2.48
N SER A 34 8.53 73.60 2.21
CA SER A 34 7.57 72.50 2.06
C SER A 34 7.96 71.59 0.91
N PHE A 35 8.29 72.14 -0.26
CA PHE A 35 8.73 71.35 -1.42
C PHE A 35 10.05 70.61 -1.15
N ALA A 36 11.01 71.26 -0.52
CA ALA A 36 12.28 70.64 -0.12
C ALA A 36 12.05 69.49 0.86
N THR A 37 11.16 69.69 1.85
CA THR A 37 10.81 68.65 2.84
C THR A 37 10.13 67.47 2.17
N THR A 38 9.10 67.70 1.33
CA THR A 38 8.44 66.63 0.57
C THR A 38 9.43 65.89 -0.31
N SER A 39 10.32 66.59 -1.03
CA SER A 39 11.34 65.95 -1.89
C SER A 39 12.31 65.08 -1.10
N ILE A 40 12.74 65.52 0.09
CA ILE A 40 13.62 64.75 0.97
C ILE A 40 12.89 63.51 1.50
N THR A 41 11.62 63.65 1.91
CA THR A 41 10.80 62.54 2.39
C THR A 41 10.54 61.52 1.29
N GLU A 42 10.14 61.96 0.09
CA GLU A 42 9.92 61.08 -1.06
C GLU A 42 11.21 60.36 -1.48
N ARG A 43 12.35 61.05 -1.47
CA ARG A 43 13.64 60.41 -1.76
C ARG A 43 14.00 59.34 -0.73
N LYS A 44 13.73 59.58 0.56
CA LYS A 44 13.94 58.57 1.62
C LYS A 44 12.96 57.41 1.50
N ALA A 45 11.68 57.68 1.23
CA ALA A 45 10.67 56.65 1.01
C ALA A 45 10.99 55.77 -0.20
N ALA A 46 11.44 56.38 -1.31
CA ALA A 46 11.88 55.66 -2.50
C ALA A 46 13.11 54.79 -2.24
N ALA A 47 14.09 55.31 -1.48
CA ALA A 47 15.26 54.52 -1.07
C ALA A 47 14.87 53.32 -0.21
N ASN A 48 14.06 53.52 0.83
CA ASN A 48 13.58 52.42 1.69
C ASN A 48 12.80 51.36 0.91
N ASN A 49 11.95 51.77 -0.04
CA ASN A 49 11.20 50.84 -0.87
C ASN A 49 12.10 50.06 -1.84
N ASN A 50 13.13 50.72 -2.39
CA ASN A 50 14.13 50.05 -3.21
C ASN A 50 14.91 49.00 -2.40
N ASP A 51 15.36 49.35 -1.20
CA ASP A 51 16.13 48.46 -0.33
C ASP A 51 15.29 47.26 0.12
N LEU A 52 14.01 47.48 0.46
CA LEU A 52 13.05 46.39 0.74
C LEU A 52 12.81 45.50 -0.49
N THR A 53 12.70 46.08 -1.67
CA THR A 53 12.55 45.31 -2.92
C THR A 53 13.77 44.43 -3.18
N VAL A 54 14.97 44.95 -2.95
CA VAL A 54 16.22 44.17 -3.04
C VAL A 54 16.20 43.02 -2.02
N ALA A 55 15.85 43.27 -0.75
CA ALA A 55 15.74 42.22 0.26
C ALA A 55 14.71 41.14 -0.13
N ARG A 56 13.56 41.51 -0.68
CA ARG A 56 12.53 40.56 -1.19
C ARG A 56 13.06 39.69 -2.32
N MET A 57 13.68 40.30 -3.33
CA MET A 57 14.26 39.56 -4.46
C MET A 57 15.37 38.60 -4.00
N LEU A 58 16.16 39.00 -3.01
CA LEU A 58 17.18 38.15 -2.40
C LEU A 58 16.56 36.96 -1.63
N ALA A 59 15.50 37.20 -0.85
CA ALA A 59 14.79 36.12 -0.16
C ALA A 59 14.13 35.14 -1.15
N GLU A 60 13.53 35.63 -2.23
CA GLU A 60 13.00 34.79 -3.31
C GLU A 60 14.09 33.97 -4.01
N SER A 61 15.28 34.55 -4.19
CA SER A 61 16.46 33.82 -4.69
C SER A 61 16.86 32.69 -3.75
N ALA A 62 16.81 32.91 -2.43
CA ALA A 62 17.07 31.88 -1.43
C ALA A 62 16.07 30.72 -1.52
N VAL A 63 14.78 31.02 -1.68
CA VAL A 63 13.73 30.02 -1.92
C VAL A 63 14.03 29.21 -3.19
N ASN A 64 14.38 29.87 -4.29
CA ASN A 64 14.72 29.19 -5.54
C ASN A 64 15.96 28.30 -5.42
N ARG A 65 16.98 28.73 -4.63
CA ARG A 65 18.15 27.91 -4.33
C ARG A 65 17.77 26.68 -3.50
N ALA A 66 16.94 26.83 -2.48
CA ALA A 66 16.42 25.71 -1.69
C ALA A 66 15.66 24.71 -2.57
N ILE A 67 14.79 25.18 -3.48
CA ILE A 67 14.09 24.32 -4.45
C ILE A 67 15.06 23.61 -5.40
N GLY A 68 16.10 24.31 -5.86
CA GLY A 68 17.16 23.73 -6.68
C GLY A 68 17.92 22.62 -5.94
N ALA A 69 18.28 22.86 -4.68
CA ALA A 69 18.92 21.87 -3.81
C ALA A 69 17.99 20.67 -3.57
N MET A 70 16.71 20.91 -3.24
CA MET A 70 15.71 19.85 -3.06
C MET A 70 15.60 18.97 -4.32
N LYS A 71 15.57 19.57 -5.51
CA LYS A 71 15.59 18.83 -6.78
C LYS A 71 16.84 17.95 -6.92
N TYR A 72 18.01 18.45 -6.54
CA TYR A 72 19.26 17.69 -6.57
C TYR A 72 19.21 16.50 -5.60
N TYR A 73 18.82 16.73 -4.34
CA TYR A 73 18.71 15.68 -3.32
C TYR A 73 17.70 14.61 -3.71
N THR A 74 16.57 14.99 -4.29
CA THR A 74 15.57 14.06 -4.82
C THR A 74 16.14 13.13 -5.90
N LEU A 75 17.01 13.62 -6.79
CA LEU A 75 17.53 12.85 -7.93
C LEU A 75 18.77 12.01 -7.58
N TYR A 76 19.59 12.46 -6.63
CA TYR A 76 20.93 11.92 -6.39
C TYR A 76 21.15 11.41 -4.96
N ALA A 77 20.24 11.69 -4.02
CA ALA A 77 20.27 11.20 -2.64
C ALA A 77 18.87 10.81 -2.12
N PRO A 78 18.13 9.91 -2.81
CA PRO A 78 16.80 9.48 -2.37
C PRO A 78 16.90 8.80 -1.00
N GLY A 79 16.31 9.44 0.03
CA GLY A 79 16.37 9.00 1.43
C GLY A 79 17.14 9.93 2.37
N ALA A 80 17.81 10.96 1.84
CA ALA A 80 18.37 12.02 2.66
C ALA A 80 17.26 12.84 3.33
N ASP A 81 17.46 13.18 4.60
CA ASP A 81 16.58 14.09 5.31
C ASP A 81 16.66 15.49 4.68
N TYR A 82 15.49 16.02 4.28
CA TYR A 82 15.39 17.35 3.68
C TYR A 82 15.76 18.45 4.68
N ASP A 83 15.75 18.15 5.97
CA ASP A 83 16.18 19.05 7.04
C ASP A 83 17.67 19.43 6.93
N ASN A 84 18.46 18.67 6.15
CA ASN A 84 19.86 19.01 5.85
C ASN A 84 20.01 20.05 4.74
N ILE A 85 18.93 20.46 4.07
CA ILE A 85 18.98 21.48 3.03
C ILE A 85 18.94 22.85 3.69
N ILE A 86 20.14 23.37 3.92
CA ILE A 86 20.38 24.63 4.58
C ILE A 86 21.34 25.48 3.75
N SER A 87 21.31 26.80 3.94
CA SER A 87 22.38 27.65 3.44
C SER A 87 23.67 27.38 4.21
N HIS A 88 24.68 26.82 3.56
CA HIS A 88 26.01 26.65 4.14
C HIS A 88 27.11 26.85 3.07
N TYR A 89 28.37 26.82 3.49
CA TYR A 89 29.55 26.78 2.61
C TYR A 89 30.26 25.43 2.77
N GLU A 90 30.68 24.77 1.68
CA GLU A 90 31.38 23.48 1.73
C GLU A 90 32.86 23.62 2.14
N SER A 91 33.18 23.27 3.38
CA SER A 91 34.52 22.96 3.92
C SER A 91 35.60 24.07 3.90
N VAL A 92 36.61 23.88 4.75
CA VAL A 92 37.76 24.76 5.00
C VAL A 92 38.75 24.79 3.82
N ALA A 93 38.60 23.92 2.81
CA ALA A 93 39.58 23.70 1.75
C ALA A 93 39.53 24.72 0.59
N ALA A 94 38.57 25.65 0.58
CA ALA A 94 38.52 26.76 -0.38
C ALA A 94 39.35 27.99 0.08
N ASP A 95 40.29 27.80 1.01
CA ASP A 95 41.26 28.78 1.54
C ASP A 95 42.30 29.28 0.50
N SER A 96 41.89 29.41 -0.76
CA SER A 96 42.70 29.99 -1.82
C SER A 96 42.65 31.52 -1.73
N ALA A 97 43.37 32.08 -0.75
CA ALA A 97 44.01 33.41 -0.68
C ALA A 97 43.38 34.63 -1.41
N GLY A 98 42.07 34.67 -1.67
CA GLY A 98 41.41 35.73 -2.43
C GLY A 98 39.88 35.78 -2.33
N ASP A 99 39.26 34.90 -1.56
CA ASP A 99 37.84 34.92 -1.18
C ASP A 99 37.79 35.30 0.33
N PRO A 100 37.01 36.30 0.78
CA PRO A 100 37.09 36.76 2.17
C PRO A 100 36.61 35.67 3.13
N VAL A 101 37.58 34.95 3.70
CA VAL A 101 37.46 34.03 4.83
C VAL A 101 36.65 34.65 6.00
N LEU A 102 36.63 35.97 6.11
CA LEU A 102 35.91 36.76 7.13
C LEU A 102 34.39 36.70 7.00
N ASN A 103 33.83 36.58 5.78
CA ASN A 103 32.37 36.48 5.59
C ASN A 103 31.78 35.17 6.15
N ARG A 104 32.63 34.17 6.40
CA ARG A 104 32.21 32.83 6.86
C ARG A 104 32.08 32.73 8.39
N GLU A 105 32.55 33.75 9.12
CA GLU A 105 32.56 33.76 10.58
C GLU A 105 31.45 34.63 11.22
N THR A 106 30.58 35.22 10.39
CA THR A 106 29.49 36.09 10.81
C THR A 106 28.16 35.34 10.85
N PHE A 107 27.50 35.35 12.01
CA PHE A 107 26.28 34.61 12.31
C PHE A 107 25.22 35.49 13.01
N ASP A 108 25.47 36.80 13.05
CA ASP A 108 24.56 37.81 13.55
C ASP A 108 23.20 37.71 12.83
N PHE A 109 22.11 37.96 13.55
CA PHE A 109 20.72 37.90 13.07
C PHE A 109 20.25 36.52 12.54
N LEU A 110 21.08 35.47 12.46
CA LEU A 110 20.64 34.15 11.99
C LEU A 110 19.58 33.51 12.88
N TRP A 111 19.59 33.82 14.18
CA TRP A 111 18.53 33.40 15.11
C TRP A 111 17.14 33.90 14.69
N ARG A 112 17.05 34.93 13.86
CA ARG A 112 15.78 35.38 13.27
C ARG A 112 15.20 34.39 12.27
N LEU A 113 15.88 33.31 11.90
CA LEU A 113 15.24 32.19 11.21
C LEU A 113 14.20 31.50 12.10
N ASP A 114 14.30 31.63 13.43
CA ASP A 114 13.25 31.22 14.37
C ASP A 114 11.90 31.78 13.90
N THR A 115 10.94 30.89 13.73
CA THR A 115 9.69 31.19 13.05
C THR A 115 8.55 30.54 13.82
N VAL A 116 7.69 31.39 14.36
CA VAL A 116 6.44 31.00 15.01
C VAL A 116 5.29 31.61 14.19
N ILE A 117 4.42 30.76 13.66
CA ILE A 117 3.22 31.17 12.93
C ILE A 117 2.01 30.66 13.72
N ASP A 118 1.07 31.55 14.04
CA ASP A 118 -0.15 31.22 14.78
C ASP A 118 0.10 30.47 16.10
N GLY A 119 1.21 30.80 16.80
CA GLY A 119 1.59 30.16 18.06
C GLY A 119 2.27 28.80 17.92
N THR A 120 2.55 28.32 16.71
CA THR A 120 3.35 27.12 16.46
C THR A 120 4.72 27.47 15.91
N THR A 121 5.74 26.96 16.59
CA THR A 121 7.12 27.00 16.12
C THR A 121 7.27 26.09 14.90
N ILE A 122 7.47 26.71 13.74
CA ILE A 122 7.77 26.04 12.47
C ILE A 122 9.24 25.64 12.43
N TYR A 123 10.11 26.53 12.89
CA TYR A 123 11.54 26.28 13.05
C TYR A 123 12.02 26.98 14.30
N GLN A 124 12.76 26.26 15.12
CA GLN A 124 13.40 26.79 16.30
C GLN A 124 14.89 26.91 16.05
N TRP A 125 15.45 28.09 16.27
CA TRP A 125 16.89 28.27 16.22
C TRP A 125 17.57 27.46 17.34
N PRO A 126 18.64 26.68 17.07
CA PRO A 126 19.30 25.82 18.06
C PRO A 126 20.22 26.62 19.00
N ARG A 127 19.62 27.51 19.78
CA ARG A 127 20.26 28.53 20.64
C ARG A 127 21.47 28.02 21.44
N THR A 128 21.35 26.87 22.12
CA THR A 128 22.39 26.35 23.01
C THR A 128 23.36 25.36 22.37
N THR A 129 23.15 24.98 21.10
CA THR A 129 23.90 23.91 20.43
C THR A 129 24.45 24.29 19.06
N TYR A 130 24.14 25.51 18.61
CA TYR A 130 24.68 26.07 17.39
C TYR A 130 26.20 26.17 17.49
N ASP A 131 26.87 25.68 16.46
CA ASP A 131 28.32 25.71 16.36
C ASP A 131 28.69 26.00 14.91
N LYS A 132 29.15 27.22 14.66
CA LYS A 132 29.53 27.72 13.34
C LYS A 132 30.64 26.90 12.65
N THR A 133 31.35 26.05 13.38
CA THR A 133 32.43 25.22 12.82
C THR A 133 31.94 23.86 12.31
N LYS A 134 30.70 23.48 12.62
CA LYS A 134 30.14 22.20 12.16
C LYS A 134 29.82 22.25 10.67
N PRO A 135 30.20 21.22 9.88
CA PRO A 135 29.93 21.16 8.44
C PRO A 135 28.46 21.25 7.99
N GLY A 136 27.50 21.15 8.93
CA GLY A 136 26.06 21.28 8.71
C GLY A 136 25.41 22.42 9.51
N ALA A 137 26.17 23.45 9.87
CA ALA A 137 25.61 24.66 10.47
C ALA A 137 25.03 25.60 9.39
N VAL A 138 23.96 26.30 9.74
CA VAL A 138 23.35 27.31 8.86
C VAL A 138 24.23 28.55 8.85
N HIS A 139 24.56 29.07 7.67
CA HIS A 139 25.37 30.28 7.47
C HIS A 139 24.69 31.27 6.54
N TRP A 140 25.09 32.54 6.67
CA TRP A 140 24.83 33.56 5.65
C TRP A 140 25.56 33.23 4.35
N GLN A 141 24.87 33.34 3.22
CA GLN A 141 25.47 33.37 1.89
C GLN A 141 25.45 34.80 1.36
N TYR A 142 26.64 35.36 1.11
CA TYR A 142 26.80 36.73 0.65
C TYR A 142 26.62 36.85 -0.87
N ILE A 143 25.89 37.88 -1.29
CA ILE A 143 25.55 38.15 -2.68
C ILE A 143 26.21 39.47 -3.09
N ASP A 144 26.98 39.41 -4.17
CA ASP A 144 27.57 40.59 -4.80
C ASP A 144 26.77 41.06 -6.01
N ASN A 145 27.13 42.23 -6.53
CA ASN A 145 26.56 42.82 -7.74
C ASN A 145 27.02 42.14 -9.06
N GLY A 146 27.71 41.00 -9.00
CA GLY A 146 28.23 40.27 -10.16
C GLY A 146 29.41 40.94 -10.87
N LEU A 147 29.96 42.02 -10.32
CA LEU A 147 31.11 42.72 -10.87
C LEU A 147 32.41 42.20 -10.23
N THR A 148 33.52 42.34 -10.94
CA THR A 148 34.84 41.87 -10.50
C THR A 148 35.77 43.05 -10.18
N GLY A 149 36.76 42.81 -9.32
CA GLY A 149 37.78 43.82 -9.00
C GLY A 149 37.18 45.02 -8.28
N ASN A 150 37.48 46.22 -8.77
CA ASN A 150 37.19 47.49 -8.08
C ASN A 150 35.70 47.83 -7.96
N ASP A 151 34.87 47.20 -8.79
CA ASP A 151 33.44 47.45 -8.83
C ASP A 151 32.64 46.39 -8.07
N LYS A 152 33.30 45.34 -7.55
CA LYS A 152 32.66 44.29 -6.75
C LYS A 152 32.13 44.91 -5.46
N LYS A 153 30.84 44.77 -5.19
CA LYS A 153 30.19 45.23 -3.95
C LYS A 153 29.18 44.21 -3.48
N LEU A 154 29.08 44.04 -2.17
CA LEU A 154 27.98 43.30 -1.56
C LEU A 154 26.68 44.09 -1.73
N ILE A 155 25.64 43.40 -2.17
CA ILE A 155 24.28 43.96 -2.30
C ILE A 155 23.34 43.37 -1.26
N GLY A 156 23.74 42.25 -0.62
CA GLY A 156 23.00 41.65 0.47
C GLY A 156 23.53 40.28 0.87
N ARG A 157 22.81 39.65 1.78
CA ARG A 157 23.06 38.29 2.26
C ARG A 157 21.76 37.52 2.38
N ILE A 158 21.84 36.21 2.20
CA ILE A 158 20.69 35.31 2.28
C ILE A 158 21.00 34.13 3.19
N SER A 159 19.99 33.61 3.84
CA SER A 159 20.05 32.37 4.61
C SER A 159 18.73 31.63 4.45
N TYR A 160 18.77 30.31 4.45
CA TYR A 160 17.55 29.51 4.37
C TYR A 160 17.71 28.16 5.06
N VAL A 161 16.58 27.64 5.55
CA VAL A 161 16.44 26.28 6.06
C VAL A 161 15.21 25.64 5.44
N VAL A 162 15.30 24.35 5.14
CA VAL A 162 14.16 23.52 4.77
C VAL A 162 13.78 22.70 5.99
N VAL A 163 12.49 22.68 6.32
CA VAL A 163 11.92 21.90 7.41
C VAL A 163 10.90 20.93 6.84
N GLY A 164 11.08 19.65 7.12
CA GLY A 164 10.13 18.61 6.82
C GLY A 164 8.87 18.74 7.69
N SER A 165 7.71 18.97 7.06
CA SER A 165 6.41 18.83 7.74
C SER A 165 5.83 17.41 7.56
N GLY A 166 6.72 16.42 7.42
CA GLY A 166 6.35 15.06 7.01
C GLY A 166 5.59 14.27 8.08
N GLY A 167 4.77 13.33 7.61
CA GLY A 167 4.11 12.37 8.50
C GLY A 167 2.87 12.88 9.23
N LYS A 168 2.22 13.93 8.72
CA LYS A 168 0.98 14.51 9.25
C LYS A 168 -0.26 13.93 8.57
N LEU A 169 -1.42 14.12 9.17
CA LEU A 169 -2.74 13.75 8.65
C LEU A 169 -3.40 14.94 7.95
N ASP A 170 -4.19 14.66 6.92
CA ASP A 170 -5.16 15.64 6.41
C ASP A 170 -6.46 15.51 7.21
N PRO A 171 -6.81 16.49 8.06
CA PRO A 171 -7.99 16.38 8.91
C PRO A 171 -9.28 16.38 8.08
N ALA A 172 -9.30 17.01 6.91
CA ALA A 172 -10.49 17.04 6.04
C ALA A 172 -10.72 15.72 5.28
N ALA A 173 -9.70 14.86 5.21
CA ALA A 173 -9.84 13.49 4.72
C ALA A 173 -10.28 12.51 5.84
N CYS A 174 -10.13 12.90 7.11
CA CYS A 174 -10.52 12.11 8.28
C CYS A 174 -11.94 12.44 8.77
N VAL A 175 -12.84 12.87 7.87
CA VAL A 175 -14.25 13.19 8.15
C VAL A 175 -15.13 12.60 7.04
N ASN A 176 -16.40 12.31 7.33
CA ASN A 176 -17.35 11.92 6.29
C ASN A 176 -17.87 13.19 5.59
N GLN A 177 -18.12 13.16 4.28
CA GLN A 177 -18.53 14.37 3.55
C GLN A 177 -19.96 14.20 3.01
N ALA A 178 -20.80 15.23 3.21
CA ALA A 178 -22.16 15.26 2.64
C ALA A 178 -22.15 15.68 1.16
N VAL A 179 -21.06 16.31 0.73
CA VAL A 179 -20.72 16.59 -0.65
C VAL A 179 -19.75 15.49 -1.08
N ALA A 180 -19.93 14.92 -2.26
CA ALA A 180 -18.92 14.04 -2.82
C ALA A 180 -17.60 14.82 -2.94
N VAL A 181 -16.66 14.61 -2.02
CA VAL A 181 -15.26 14.48 -2.45
C VAL A 181 -15.28 13.40 -3.52
N ASP A 182 -14.45 13.56 -4.56
CA ASP A 182 -14.38 12.67 -5.72
C ASP A 182 -14.05 11.18 -5.41
N GLU A 183 -14.34 10.67 -4.20
CA GLU A 183 -14.50 9.26 -3.89
C GLU A 183 -15.84 8.81 -4.48
N GLY A 184 -15.80 8.26 -5.72
CA GLY A 184 -16.95 7.99 -6.58
C GLY A 184 -18.06 7.05 -6.06
N ASP A 185 -18.11 6.74 -4.76
CA ASP A 185 -19.18 5.98 -4.13
C ASP A 185 -19.99 6.87 -3.18
N THR A 186 -21.31 6.96 -3.41
CA THR A 186 -22.22 7.37 -2.34
C THR A 186 -22.13 6.28 -1.29
N TYR A 187 -21.48 6.54 -0.16
CA TYR A 187 -21.37 5.60 0.94
C TYR A 187 -22.79 5.21 1.37
N GLY A 188 -23.24 4.03 0.98
CA GLY A 188 -24.61 3.54 1.22
C GLY A 188 -24.90 3.18 2.68
N GLY A 189 -24.00 3.53 3.60
CA GLY A 189 -24.28 3.51 5.03
C GLY A 189 -25.25 4.63 5.36
N ASN A 190 -26.40 4.29 5.92
CA ASN A 190 -27.33 5.29 6.41
C ASN A 190 -26.61 6.24 7.38
N ILE A 191 -27.03 7.50 7.43
CA ILE A 191 -26.62 8.45 8.47
C ILE A 191 -26.92 7.80 9.83
N GLY A 192 -25.89 7.37 10.55
CA GLY A 192 -26.00 6.64 11.81
C GLY A 192 -25.43 5.22 11.80
N ASP A 193 -25.00 4.70 10.65
CA ASP A 193 -24.31 3.42 10.58
C ASP A 193 -22.87 3.56 11.11
N VAL A 194 -22.54 2.65 12.03
CA VAL A 194 -21.23 2.38 12.60
C VAL A 194 -20.30 1.95 11.44
N GLN A 195 -19.27 2.74 11.12
CA GLN A 195 -18.24 2.36 10.14
C GLN A 195 -17.25 1.35 10.74
N ASP A 196 -16.94 0.30 10.01
CA ASP A 196 -15.89 -0.65 10.36
C ASP A 196 -14.54 -0.20 9.73
N ARG A 197 -13.42 -0.51 10.41
CA ARG A 197 -12.05 -0.21 9.94
C ARG A 197 -11.61 -1.26 8.94
N ASP A 198 -12.15 -1.17 7.73
CA ASP A 198 -11.95 -2.15 6.66
C ASP A 198 -10.80 -1.78 5.71
N GLY A 199 -10.28 -0.56 5.81
CA GLY A 199 -9.21 -0.07 4.95
C GLY A 199 -9.72 0.32 3.56
N LYS A 200 -10.97 0.75 3.41
CA LYS A 200 -11.50 1.22 2.13
C LYS A 200 -11.19 2.70 1.90
N SER A 201 -11.50 3.58 2.85
CA SER A 201 -11.29 5.03 2.75
C SER A 201 -10.51 5.61 3.93
N VAL A 202 -9.80 6.72 3.69
CA VAL A 202 -9.04 7.47 4.69
C VAL A 202 -9.95 8.04 5.78
N SER A 203 -11.24 8.27 5.47
CA SER A 203 -12.23 8.72 6.44
C SER A 203 -12.41 7.76 7.61
N GLU A 204 -12.00 6.50 7.47
CA GLU A 204 -12.03 5.51 8.55
C GLU A 204 -11.00 5.81 9.64
N ILE A 205 -9.94 6.61 9.36
CA ILE A 205 -8.88 6.92 10.32
C ILE A 205 -9.43 7.62 11.57
N SER A 206 -9.30 6.93 12.71
CA SER A 206 -9.69 7.40 14.02
C SER A 206 -8.64 8.32 14.58
N ILE A 207 -9.01 9.59 14.70
CA ILE A 207 -8.18 10.61 15.34
C ILE A 207 -8.12 10.47 16.87
N TYR A 208 -8.94 9.58 17.45
CA TYR A 208 -8.90 9.30 18.90
C TYR A 208 -7.54 8.81 19.36
N ASN A 209 -6.92 7.97 18.52
CA ASN A 209 -5.61 7.42 18.78
C ASN A 209 -4.51 8.37 18.28
N LEU A 210 -4.65 9.69 18.48
CA LEU A 210 -3.57 10.66 18.33
C LEU A 210 -2.90 11.02 19.66
N ASP A 211 -3.62 10.94 20.78
CA ASP A 211 -3.05 11.25 22.11
C ASP A 211 -3.70 10.41 23.22
N GLN A 212 -2.93 10.14 24.29
CA GLN A 212 -3.44 9.45 25.48
C GLN A 212 -4.36 10.35 26.30
N ASP A 213 -4.02 11.63 26.35
CA ASP A 213 -4.66 12.67 27.14
C ASP A 213 -5.71 13.40 26.31
N PHE A 214 -6.55 12.61 25.63
CA PHE A 214 -7.56 13.08 24.67
C PHE A 214 -8.53 14.08 25.33
N SER A 215 -8.83 13.96 26.62
CA SER A 215 -9.70 14.92 27.32
C SER A 215 -9.18 16.36 27.27
N THR A 216 -7.85 16.53 27.17
CA THR A 216 -7.17 17.81 27.12
C THR A 216 -7.06 18.33 25.69
N TYR A 217 -6.64 17.48 24.74
CA TYR A 217 -6.31 17.93 23.39
C TYR A 217 -7.39 17.66 22.34
N LEU A 218 -8.23 16.65 22.55
CA LEU A 218 -9.30 16.20 21.65
C LEU A 218 -10.60 16.04 22.45
N PRO A 219 -11.27 17.13 22.86
CA PRO A 219 -12.49 17.03 23.65
C PRO A 219 -13.65 16.46 22.82
N ALA A 220 -14.62 15.82 23.49
CA ALA A 220 -15.75 15.13 22.84
C ALA A 220 -16.49 15.99 21.79
N ALA A 221 -16.57 17.31 21.98
CA ALA A 221 -17.19 18.22 21.02
C ALA A 221 -16.44 18.27 19.67
N THR A 222 -15.11 18.38 19.68
CA THR A 222 -14.26 18.37 18.48
C THR A 222 -14.29 17.01 17.80
N LEU A 223 -14.33 15.96 18.60
CA LEU A 223 -14.38 14.58 18.17
C LEU A 223 -15.66 14.24 17.38
N THR A 224 -16.83 14.79 17.72
CA THR A 224 -18.04 14.61 16.90
C THR A 224 -17.97 15.24 15.50
N LYS A 225 -16.95 16.06 15.22
CA LYS A 225 -16.74 16.74 13.94
C LYS A 225 -15.75 16.01 13.03
N CYS A 226 -15.03 15.03 13.55
CA CYS A 226 -14.11 14.19 12.80
C CYS A 226 -14.42 12.70 13.05
N SER A 227 -13.70 11.80 12.39
CA SER A 227 -13.80 10.36 12.67
C SER A 227 -13.20 10.05 14.05
N TYR A 228 -14.04 10.13 15.09
CA TYR A 228 -13.66 9.94 16.50
C TYR A 228 -13.77 8.49 16.95
N GLN A 229 -14.84 7.82 16.54
CA GLN A 229 -14.99 6.39 16.65
C GLN A 229 -15.43 5.95 15.27
N PRO A 230 -14.93 4.82 14.77
CA PRO A 230 -15.55 4.18 13.62
C PRO A 230 -17.08 4.02 13.85
N LEU A 231 -17.52 4.03 15.12
CA LEU A 231 -18.85 3.61 15.57
C LEU A 231 -19.93 4.70 15.73
N VAL A 232 -19.68 5.99 15.48
CA VAL A 232 -20.71 7.05 15.56
C VAL A 232 -20.47 8.06 14.45
N ALA A 233 -21.54 8.43 13.73
CA ALA A 233 -21.55 9.35 12.58
C ALA A 233 -20.36 10.31 12.57
N ALA A 234 -19.36 10.02 11.71
CA ALA A 234 -18.26 10.94 11.47
C ALA A 234 -18.84 12.31 11.10
N GLY A 235 -18.26 13.37 11.67
CA GLY A 235 -18.74 14.72 11.41
C GLY A 235 -18.81 15.00 9.92
N THR A 236 -19.89 15.64 9.47
CA THR A 236 -20.08 15.97 8.05
C THR A 236 -19.45 17.33 7.72
N LEU A 237 -18.50 17.35 6.79
CA LEU A 237 -18.06 18.60 6.18
C LEU A 237 -19.15 19.06 5.19
N THR A 238 -19.70 20.25 5.43
CA THR A 238 -20.80 20.85 4.61
C THR A 238 -20.28 21.86 3.57
N SER A 239 -18.99 22.19 3.62
CA SER A 239 -18.27 23.12 2.74
C SER A 239 -17.03 22.43 2.12
N GLU A 240 -16.29 23.15 1.27
CA GLU A 240 -14.95 22.73 0.84
C GLU A 240 -13.98 22.54 2.03
N LYS A 241 -12.88 21.80 1.81
CA LYS A 241 -11.82 21.48 2.79
C LYS A 241 -11.33 22.75 3.52
N TRP A 242 -10.89 22.60 4.78
CA TRP A 242 -10.30 23.72 5.52
C TRP A 242 -9.01 24.20 4.85
N ALA A 243 -9.00 25.47 4.43
CA ALA A 243 -7.88 26.07 3.71
C ALA A 243 -6.73 26.48 4.66
N ASP A 244 -7.07 26.83 5.90
CA ASP A 244 -6.16 27.40 6.89
C ASP A 244 -6.59 27.05 8.33
N TRP A 245 -5.71 27.38 9.30
CA TRP A 245 -5.95 27.10 10.71
C TRP A 245 -7.07 27.94 11.31
N GLU A 246 -7.31 29.15 10.80
CA GLU A 246 -8.35 30.05 11.30
C GLU A 246 -9.74 29.46 11.01
N THR A 247 -9.96 29.01 9.78
CA THR A 247 -11.18 28.34 9.34
C THR A 247 -11.39 26.99 10.03
N LEU A 248 -10.33 26.22 10.28
CA LEU A 248 -10.41 24.95 11.04
C LEU A 248 -10.82 25.19 12.51
N PHE A 249 -10.20 26.17 13.18
CA PHE A 249 -10.40 26.43 14.59
C PHE A 249 -11.64 27.29 14.90
N ALA A 250 -12.28 27.87 13.90
CA ALA A 250 -13.46 28.69 14.03
C ALA A 250 -14.60 27.97 14.80
N ALA A 251 -15.45 28.76 15.47
CA ALA A 251 -16.57 28.25 16.27
C ALA A 251 -17.58 27.41 15.48
N GLY A 252 -17.68 27.63 14.15
CA GLY A 252 -18.53 26.85 13.24
C GLY A 252 -17.91 25.55 12.73
N ALA A 253 -16.61 25.33 12.96
CA ALA A 253 -15.86 24.15 12.55
C ALA A 253 -15.52 23.28 13.77
N LEU A 254 -14.26 23.24 14.21
CA LEU A 254 -13.82 22.45 15.37
C LEU A 254 -13.90 23.20 16.71
N ASN A 255 -14.10 24.53 16.68
CA ASN A 255 -14.22 25.40 17.84
C ASN A 255 -13.04 25.26 18.85
N VAL A 256 -11.81 25.25 18.33
CA VAL A 256 -10.60 25.08 19.14
C VAL A 256 -10.11 26.44 19.62
N THR A 257 -10.26 26.72 20.91
CA THR A 257 -9.95 28.03 21.50
C THR A 257 -8.65 28.03 22.31
N LEU A 258 -8.22 26.88 22.84
CA LEU A 258 -7.02 26.78 23.69
C LEU A 258 -5.75 26.69 22.85
N ASN A 259 -4.76 27.55 23.13
CA ASN A 259 -3.49 27.57 22.40
C ASN A 259 -2.75 26.22 22.46
N ALA A 260 -2.76 25.55 23.62
CA ALA A 260 -2.13 24.23 23.75
C ALA A 260 -2.77 23.18 22.81
N GLN A 261 -4.08 23.26 22.57
CA GLN A 261 -4.76 22.40 21.59
C GLN A 261 -4.37 22.75 20.17
N LYS A 262 -4.34 24.05 19.82
CA LYS A 262 -3.91 24.52 18.50
C LYS A 262 -2.51 24.01 18.14
N THR A 263 -1.57 24.09 19.09
CA THR A 263 -0.20 23.58 18.92
C THR A 263 -0.17 22.07 18.65
N GLN A 264 -1.00 21.27 19.32
CA GLN A 264 -1.05 19.83 19.04
C GLN A 264 -1.68 19.52 17.68
N PHE A 265 -2.76 20.22 17.30
CA PHE A 265 -3.36 20.09 15.98
C PHE A 265 -2.37 20.40 14.87
N GLN A 266 -1.56 21.45 15.04
CA GLN A 266 -0.53 21.84 14.07
C GLN A 266 0.63 20.84 13.97
N LYS A 267 0.85 20.00 14.99
CA LYS A 267 1.79 18.87 14.94
C LYS A 267 1.21 17.66 14.22
N TRP A 268 -0.06 17.33 14.45
CA TRP A 268 -0.69 16.15 13.85
C TRP A 268 -1.17 16.36 12.43
N PHE A 269 -1.61 17.58 12.11
CA PHE A 269 -2.34 17.87 10.89
C PHE A 269 -1.59 18.77 9.90
N VAL A 270 -1.88 18.56 8.63
CA VAL A 270 -1.48 19.42 7.52
C VAL A 270 -2.73 19.75 6.71
N LEU A 271 -2.87 21.00 6.30
CA LEU A 271 -4.03 21.50 5.56
C LEU A 271 -3.70 21.66 4.08
N SER A 272 -4.72 21.61 3.23
CA SER A 272 -4.61 21.85 1.78
C SER A 272 -3.63 20.91 1.06
N ASN A 273 -3.45 19.68 1.56
CA ASN A 273 -2.62 18.68 0.88
C ASN A 273 -3.23 18.31 -0.48
N PRO A 274 -2.41 18.19 -1.54
CA PRO A 274 -2.85 17.68 -2.83
C PRO A 274 -3.20 16.19 -2.76
N LYS A 275 -3.90 15.69 -3.80
CA LYS A 275 -4.26 14.27 -3.89
C LYS A 275 -3.01 13.42 -4.13
N ASP A 276 -2.89 12.31 -3.40
CA ASP A 276 -1.90 11.28 -3.62
C ASP A 276 -2.36 10.37 -4.77
N PRO A 277 -1.47 9.98 -5.72
CA PRO A 277 -1.84 9.07 -6.79
C PRO A 277 -2.13 7.65 -6.30
N GLU A 278 -3.12 7.03 -6.92
CA GLU A 278 -3.36 5.58 -6.89
C GLU A 278 -2.45 4.87 -7.90
N ALA A 279 -1.15 5.08 -7.72
CA ALA A 279 -0.09 4.50 -8.52
C ALA A 279 0.88 3.69 -7.66
N PHE A 280 1.52 2.69 -8.27
CA PHE A 280 2.66 2.00 -7.70
C PHE A 280 3.89 2.14 -8.61
N TRP A 281 5.07 2.12 -8.00
CA TRP A 281 6.34 2.27 -8.68
C TRP A 281 7.01 0.91 -8.87
N VAL A 282 7.71 0.76 -9.99
CA VAL A 282 8.54 -0.40 -10.32
C VAL A 282 9.87 0.10 -10.84
N ASP A 283 10.97 -0.33 -10.24
CA ASP A 283 12.32 -0.02 -10.71
C ASP A 283 12.64 -0.86 -11.97
N ILE A 284 12.32 -0.34 -13.16
CA ILE A 284 12.44 -1.08 -14.42
C ILE A 284 13.90 -1.12 -14.88
N ASN A 285 14.62 -0.02 -14.68
CA ASN A 285 16.01 0.12 -15.15
C ASN A 285 17.05 -0.20 -14.06
N ASN A 286 16.61 -0.55 -12.84
CA ASN A 286 17.43 -0.87 -11.68
C ASN A 286 18.40 0.28 -11.31
N ASP A 287 17.96 1.53 -11.48
CA ASP A 287 18.69 2.73 -11.06
C ASP A 287 18.22 3.25 -9.70
N ASN A 288 17.19 2.62 -9.12
CA ASN A 288 16.61 2.91 -7.83
C ASN A 288 16.04 4.34 -7.74
N LYS A 289 15.51 4.87 -8.84
CA LYS A 289 14.85 6.18 -8.89
C LYS A 289 13.39 6.02 -9.30
N ASP A 290 12.52 6.62 -8.49
CA ASP A 290 11.10 6.76 -8.83
C ASP A 290 10.93 7.80 -9.94
N GLU A 291 10.59 7.31 -11.14
CA GLU A 291 10.37 8.11 -12.35
C GLU A 291 8.95 7.94 -12.91
N ALA A 292 8.40 9.00 -13.51
CA ALA A 292 7.05 9.04 -14.04
C ALA A 292 6.76 7.93 -15.09
N ALA A 293 7.80 7.50 -15.82
CA ALA A 293 7.70 6.45 -16.83
C ALA A 293 7.56 5.04 -16.25
N GLU A 294 7.79 4.90 -14.94
CA GLU A 294 7.82 3.67 -14.14
C GLU A 294 6.62 3.54 -13.19
N LEU A 295 5.69 4.50 -13.24
CA LEU A 295 4.45 4.46 -12.47
C LEU A 295 3.35 3.71 -13.22
N TYR A 296 2.62 2.87 -12.49
CA TYR A 296 1.51 2.06 -13.00
C TYR A 296 0.24 2.28 -12.17
N HIS A 297 -0.92 2.16 -12.80
CA HIS A 297 -2.21 2.19 -12.09
C HIS A 297 -2.34 0.98 -11.16
N ARG A 298 -2.76 1.21 -9.91
CA ARG A 298 -3.17 0.12 -9.01
C ARG A 298 -4.44 -0.57 -9.51
N PHE A 299 -4.53 -1.88 -9.27
CA PHE A 299 -5.68 -2.73 -9.59
C PHE A 299 -6.79 -2.56 -8.56
N ASN A 300 -7.98 -2.17 -8.99
CA ASN A 300 -9.15 -1.96 -8.14
C ASN A 300 -9.80 -3.30 -7.78
N LEU A 301 -9.82 -3.63 -6.50
CA LEU A 301 -10.50 -4.81 -5.94
C LEU A 301 -11.99 -4.56 -5.69
N ALA A 302 -12.37 -3.30 -5.48
CA ALA A 302 -13.75 -2.86 -5.22
C ALA A 302 -14.47 -2.40 -6.49
N ARG A 303 -14.08 -2.94 -7.66
CA ARG A 303 -14.81 -2.71 -8.92
C ARG A 303 -16.23 -3.25 -8.81
N THR A 304 -17.14 -2.78 -9.67
CA THR A 304 -18.54 -3.23 -9.63
C THR A 304 -18.68 -4.72 -9.92
N THR A 305 -19.74 -5.34 -9.40
CA THR A 305 -20.06 -6.76 -9.68
C THR A 305 -20.04 -7.08 -11.16
N ALA A 306 -20.67 -6.24 -12.00
CA ALA A 306 -20.69 -6.43 -13.45
C ALA A 306 -19.29 -6.40 -14.10
N GLN A 307 -18.33 -5.68 -13.50
CA GLN A 307 -16.95 -5.67 -13.98
C GLN A 307 -16.20 -6.94 -13.57
N TRP A 308 -16.47 -7.48 -12.38
CA TRP A 308 -15.94 -8.80 -11.99
C TRP A 308 -16.55 -9.92 -12.84
N ASP A 309 -17.87 -9.92 -13.04
CA ASP A 309 -18.55 -10.90 -13.90
C ASP A 309 -18.02 -10.88 -15.35
N SER A 310 -17.54 -9.72 -15.83
CA SER A 310 -16.93 -9.62 -17.16
C SER A 310 -15.55 -10.26 -17.29
N LEU A 311 -14.89 -10.53 -16.15
CA LEU A 311 -13.62 -11.24 -16.08
C LEU A 311 -13.81 -12.76 -15.96
N ASP A 312 -15.03 -13.25 -15.77
CA ASP A 312 -15.33 -14.67 -15.80
C ASP A 312 -15.51 -15.19 -17.24
N SER A 313 -14.69 -16.18 -17.56
CA SER A 313 -14.76 -16.98 -18.78
C SER A 313 -16.09 -17.70 -19.01
N ALA A 314 -16.81 -18.11 -17.96
CA ALA A 314 -18.04 -18.90 -18.02
C ALA A 314 -19.32 -18.03 -18.15
N ALA A 315 -19.37 -16.86 -17.51
CA ALA A 315 -20.48 -15.91 -17.58
C ALA A 315 -20.70 -15.29 -18.97
N SER A 316 -19.65 -15.18 -19.79
CA SER A 316 -19.69 -14.44 -21.06
C SER A 316 -20.49 -15.11 -22.20
N GLY A 317 -21.04 -16.31 -22.01
CA GLY A 317 -21.98 -17.01 -22.93
C GLY A 317 -21.47 -17.23 -24.37
N SER A 318 -20.25 -16.82 -24.63
CA SER A 318 -19.56 -16.80 -25.90
C SER A 318 -18.10 -16.56 -25.57
N VAL A 319 -17.30 -17.62 -25.51
CA VAL A 319 -15.85 -17.51 -25.67
C VAL A 319 -15.64 -16.75 -26.98
N PRO A 320 -15.22 -15.47 -27.01
CA PRO A 320 -15.09 -14.77 -28.27
C PRO A 320 -13.81 -15.30 -28.93
N PRO A 321 -13.88 -16.06 -30.04
CA PRO A 321 -12.69 -16.38 -30.79
C PRO A 321 -12.43 -15.19 -31.71
N GLY A 322 -11.32 -14.51 -31.48
CA GLY A 322 -10.72 -13.66 -32.51
C GLY A 322 -11.02 -12.17 -32.37
N ASN A 323 -10.23 -11.51 -31.53
CA ASN A 323 -9.50 -10.33 -31.99
C ASN A 323 -8.20 -10.15 -31.18
N GLY A 324 -7.23 -11.05 -31.39
CA GLY A 324 -5.82 -10.82 -31.01
C GLY A 324 -5.43 -10.71 -29.53
N ASN A 325 -6.34 -10.76 -28.56
CA ASN A 325 -6.04 -10.70 -27.11
C ASN A 325 -6.67 -11.90 -26.37
N GLY A 326 -5.98 -12.40 -25.33
CA GLY A 326 -6.20 -13.70 -24.65
C GLY A 326 -7.48 -13.86 -23.84
N SER A 327 -7.52 -14.90 -23.00
CA SER A 327 -8.60 -15.23 -22.05
C SER A 327 -8.89 -14.07 -21.08
N PRO A 328 -10.11 -13.86 -20.55
CA PRO A 328 -10.38 -12.86 -19.50
C PRO A 328 -9.46 -12.97 -18.27
N VAL A 329 -9.04 -14.19 -17.91
CA VAL A 329 -8.01 -14.46 -16.89
C VAL A 329 -6.66 -13.85 -17.25
N ASP A 330 -6.34 -13.78 -18.55
CA ASP A 330 -5.10 -13.18 -19.05
C ASP A 330 -5.05 -11.66 -18.79
N GLU A 331 -6.19 -11.00 -18.54
CA GLU A 331 -6.22 -9.58 -18.16
C GLU A 331 -5.64 -9.34 -16.76
N ILE A 332 -5.89 -10.25 -15.81
CA ILE A 332 -5.34 -10.15 -14.45
C ILE A 332 -3.83 -10.42 -14.46
N ILE A 333 -3.37 -11.35 -15.29
CA ILE A 333 -1.94 -11.66 -15.44
C ILE A 333 -1.26 -10.85 -16.54
N ALA A 334 -1.89 -9.77 -17.03
CA ALA A 334 -1.30 -8.89 -18.03
C ALA A 334 -0.24 -7.93 -17.43
N VAL A 335 0.51 -7.27 -18.31
CA VAL A 335 1.33 -6.12 -17.90
C VAL A 335 0.40 -4.99 -17.47
N PRO A 336 0.62 -4.37 -16.30
CA PRO A 336 -0.24 -3.29 -15.85
C PRO A 336 -0.20 -2.06 -16.76
N THR A 337 -1.29 -1.30 -16.77
CA THR A 337 -1.37 -0.04 -17.52
C THR A 337 -0.53 1.04 -16.83
N LYS A 338 0.30 1.75 -17.61
CA LYS A 338 1.07 2.89 -17.11
C LYS A 338 0.16 3.97 -16.56
N TYR A 339 0.59 4.61 -15.48
CA TYR A 339 -0.21 5.61 -14.81
C TYR A 339 -0.41 6.85 -15.67
N ALA A 340 -1.65 7.31 -15.74
CA ALA A 340 -2.02 8.60 -16.31
C ALA A 340 -3.08 9.27 -15.43
N THR A 341 -3.12 10.60 -15.46
CA THR A 341 -4.15 11.37 -14.75
C THR A 341 -5.48 11.31 -15.52
N ALA A 342 -6.24 10.23 -15.32
CA ALA A 342 -7.68 10.15 -15.61
C ALA A 342 -8.49 10.45 -14.35
N ALA A 343 -9.81 10.68 -14.42
CA ALA A 343 -10.62 10.84 -13.21
C ALA A 343 -10.81 9.49 -12.49
N THR A 344 -11.10 8.44 -13.26
CA THR A 344 -11.29 7.07 -12.78
C THR A 344 -10.54 6.07 -13.66
N HIS A 345 -10.09 4.97 -13.07
CA HIS A 345 -9.42 3.87 -13.75
C HIS A 345 -9.40 2.63 -12.83
N ASP A 346 -9.95 1.48 -13.22
CA ASP A 346 -9.99 0.28 -12.37
C ASP A 346 -8.71 -0.55 -12.37
N GLY A 347 -7.76 -0.21 -13.24
CA GLY A 347 -6.48 -0.92 -13.34
C GLY A 347 -6.64 -2.21 -14.14
N SER A 348 -5.63 -2.52 -14.94
CA SER A 348 -5.50 -3.79 -15.65
C SER A 348 -4.18 -4.43 -15.21
N GLY A 349 -4.11 -5.75 -15.16
CA GLY A 349 -2.90 -6.47 -14.80
C GLY A 349 -2.46 -6.30 -13.33
N ILE A 350 -2.00 -7.39 -12.73
CA ILE A 350 -1.32 -7.41 -11.43
C ILE A 350 0.12 -7.86 -11.70
N LYS A 351 1.07 -6.93 -11.61
CA LYS A 351 2.48 -7.20 -11.96
C LYS A 351 3.08 -8.33 -11.14
N TRP A 352 2.76 -8.35 -9.85
CA TRP A 352 3.18 -9.40 -8.92
C TRP A 352 2.78 -10.80 -9.44
N LEU A 353 1.58 -10.93 -10.00
CA LEU A 353 1.09 -12.18 -10.57
C LEU A 353 1.64 -12.43 -11.98
N LYS A 354 1.82 -11.39 -12.81
CA LYS A 354 2.48 -11.46 -14.12
C LYS A 354 3.92 -12.00 -14.03
N ASN A 355 4.59 -11.74 -12.92
CA ASN A 355 5.96 -12.16 -12.62
C ASN A 355 6.02 -13.56 -11.97
N TYR A 356 5.28 -14.51 -12.54
CA TYR A 356 5.18 -15.89 -12.07
C TYR A 356 6.43 -16.74 -12.28
N THR A 357 7.53 -16.20 -12.82
CA THR A 357 8.74 -17.01 -13.14
C THR A 357 9.38 -17.67 -11.92
N ASN A 358 9.21 -17.07 -10.74
CA ASN A 358 9.70 -17.61 -9.47
C ASN A 358 8.63 -18.40 -8.70
N LEU A 359 7.40 -18.48 -9.22
CA LEU A 359 6.34 -19.30 -8.64
C LEU A 359 6.70 -20.78 -8.82
N PRO A 360 6.80 -21.57 -7.73
CA PRO A 360 7.01 -23.00 -7.86
C PRO A 360 5.87 -23.63 -8.67
N VAL A 361 6.21 -24.45 -9.67
CA VAL A 361 5.23 -25.06 -10.57
C VAL A 361 4.24 -25.96 -9.80
N GLY A 362 4.67 -26.60 -8.72
CA GLY A 362 3.83 -27.52 -7.95
C GLY A 362 3.41 -28.71 -8.79
N THR A 363 2.12 -29.01 -8.80
CA THR A 363 1.49 -30.09 -9.59
C THR A 363 1.01 -29.64 -10.97
N PHE A 364 1.19 -28.36 -11.31
CA PHE A 364 0.81 -27.81 -12.61
C PHE A 364 1.83 -28.17 -13.69
N THR A 365 1.46 -27.98 -14.96
CA THR A 365 2.39 -28.17 -16.08
C THR A 365 3.40 -27.03 -16.22
N THR A 366 2.98 -25.79 -15.87
CA THR A 366 3.82 -24.59 -15.91
C THR A 366 3.48 -23.63 -14.77
N ALA A 367 4.43 -22.76 -14.40
CA ALA A 367 4.19 -21.69 -13.43
C ALA A 367 3.13 -20.68 -13.92
N GLU A 368 3.02 -20.49 -15.24
CA GLU A 368 1.98 -19.65 -15.83
C GLU A 368 0.58 -20.23 -15.58
N THR A 369 0.41 -21.54 -15.77
CA THR A 369 -0.87 -22.22 -15.49
C THR A 369 -1.27 -22.08 -14.03
N ARG A 370 -0.32 -22.22 -13.10
CA ARG A 370 -0.56 -21.98 -11.68
C ARG A 370 -0.90 -20.51 -11.39
N ALA A 371 -0.30 -19.55 -12.09
CA ALA A 371 -0.67 -18.15 -11.95
C ALA A 371 -2.10 -17.86 -12.48
N LYS A 372 -2.52 -18.52 -13.57
CA LYS A 372 -3.91 -18.47 -14.06
C LYS A 372 -4.90 -19.07 -13.07
N GLN A 373 -4.51 -20.15 -12.37
CA GLN A 373 -5.29 -20.71 -11.27
C GLN A 373 -5.51 -19.69 -10.15
N ILE A 374 -4.47 -18.95 -9.73
CA ILE A 374 -4.59 -17.89 -8.71
C ILE A 374 -5.50 -16.75 -9.21
N ALA A 375 -5.36 -16.35 -10.47
CA ALA A 375 -6.21 -15.33 -11.07
C ALA A 375 -7.69 -15.78 -11.16
N ALA A 376 -7.96 -17.05 -11.52
CA ALA A 376 -9.30 -17.62 -11.52
C ALA A 376 -9.90 -17.63 -10.10
N ASN A 377 -9.12 -18.03 -9.09
CA ASN A 377 -9.55 -17.98 -7.69
C ASN A 377 -9.88 -16.56 -7.21
N LEU A 378 -9.16 -15.54 -7.71
CA LEU A 378 -9.44 -14.14 -7.41
C LEU A 378 -10.75 -13.66 -8.06
N ILE A 379 -11.04 -14.11 -9.28
CA ILE A 379 -12.28 -13.79 -10.02
C ILE A 379 -13.47 -14.41 -9.31
N ASP A 380 -13.46 -15.72 -9.06
CA ASP A 380 -14.57 -16.45 -8.42
C ASP A 380 -14.84 -15.94 -6.99
N TYR A 381 -13.81 -15.42 -6.31
CA TYR A 381 -14.02 -14.74 -5.03
C TYR A 381 -14.92 -13.49 -5.15
N CYS A 382 -14.79 -12.77 -6.26
CA CYS A 382 -15.32 -11.43 -6.43
C CYS A 382 -16.54 -11.32 -7.37
N ASP A 383 -16.70 -12.26 -8.30
CA ASP A 383 -17.83 -12.28 -9.23
C ASP A 383 -19.12 -12.75 -8.53
N SER A 384 -20.28 -12.57 -9.16
CA SER A 384 -21.57 -12.91 -8.55
C SER A 384 -22.07 -14.32 -8.86
N THR A 385 -21.33 -15.07 -9.67
CA THR A 385 -21.78 -16.36 -10.18
C THR A 385 -21.48 -17.47 -9.18
N SER A 386 -21.93 -18.69 -9.46
CA SER A 386 -21.50 -19.88 -8.72
C SER A 386 -21.00 -20.93 -9.70
N SER A 387 -20.25 -20.47 -10.70
CA SER A 387 -19.63 -21.30 -11.73
C SER A 387 -18.12 -21.03 -11.74
N PRO A 388 -17.28 -22.04 -11.47
CA PRO A 388 -15.83 -21.87 -11.48
C PRO A 388 -15.27 -21.27 -12.78
N THR A 389 -14.44 -20.23 -12.69
CA THR A 389 -13.69 -19.66 -13.81
C THR A 389 -12.68 -20.68 -14.37
N ARG A 390 -12.70 -20.98 -15.67
CA ARG A 390 -11.87 -22.05 -16.28
C ARG A 390 -11.66 -21.86 -17.77
N ASP A 391 -10.66 -22.53 -18.34
CA ASP A 391 -10.38 -22.50 -19.79
C ASP A 391 -11.09 -23.59 -20.61
N SER A 392 -11.60 -24.65 -19.98
CA SER A 392 -12.25 -25.78 -20.67
C SER A 392 -13.20 -26.55 -19.74
N ASP A 393 -14.32 -27.03 -20.30
CA ASP A 393 -15.30 -27.87 -19.59
C ASP A 393 -14.96 -29.37 -19.61
N THR A 394 -13.98 -29.77 -20.42
CA THR A 394 -13.68 -31.20 -20.69
C THR A 394 -12.26 -31.62 -20.30
N ASP A 395 -11.36 -30.64 -20.20
CA ASP A 395 -9.98 -30.83 -19.75
C ASP A 395 -9.37 -29.47 -19.38
N PRO A 396 -9.84 -28.83 -18.29
CA PRO A 396 -9.30 -27.55 -17.85
C PRO A 396 -7.82 -27.67 -17.47
N THR A 397 -7.06 -26.61 -17.74
CA THR A 397 -5.70 -26.45 -17.23
C THR A 397 -5.66 -25.64 -15.92
N TYR A 398 -6.70 -24.87 -15.65
CA TYR A 398 -6.99 -24.22 -14.37
C TYR A 398 -8.51 -24.20 -14.13
N THR A 399 -8.94 -24.20 -12.86
CA THR A 399 -10.35 -24.08 -12.48
C THR A 399 -10.45 -23.33 -11.16
N GLY A 400 -11.10 -22.17 -11.15
CA GLY A 400 -11.20 -21.36 -9.93
C GLY A 400 -11.99 -22.05 -8.81
N ASN A 401 -11.86 -21.50 -7.60
CA ASN A 401 -12.55 -21.99 -6.41
C ASN A 401 -13.83 -21.18 -6.20
N GLU A 402 -14.95 -21.87 -6.17
CA GLU A 402 -16.29 -21.27 -6.14
C GLU A 402 -17.15 -21.92 -5.05
N LEU A 403 -18.30 -21.33 -4.74
CA LEU A 403 -19.35 -21.83 -3.84
C LEU A 403 -20.10 -23.04 -4.42
N THR A 404 -19.34 -24.03 -4.87
CA THR A 404 -19.77 -25.33 -5.37
C THR A 404 -19.18 -26.45 -4.50
N PRO A 405 -19.76 -27.67 -4.55
CA PRO A 405 -19.13 -28.84 -3.96
C PRO A 405 -17.87 -29.27 -4.75
N TYR A 406 -16.91 -29.87 -4.05
CA TYR A 406 -15.66 -30.40 -4.61
C TYR A 406 -15.61 -31.93 -4.54
N LEU A 407 -14.98 -32.57 -5.52
CA LEU A 407 -14.63 -33.99 -5.51
C LEU A 407 -13.50 -34.21 -4.49
N ASN A 408 -13.79 -34.98 -3.44
CA ASN A 408 -12.81 -35.32 -2.39
C ASN A 408 -12.25 -36.72 -2.59
N GLU A 409 -13.12 -37.70 -2.80
CA GLU A 409 -12.72 -39.09 -2.98
C GLU A 409 -13.49 -39.77 -4.10
N ILE A 410 -12.86 -40.76 -4.75
CA ILE A 410 -13.49 -41.61 -5.76
C ILE A 410 -13.20 -43.07 -5.42
N GLY A 411 -14.27 -43.82 -5.14
CA GLY A 411 -14.23 -45.27 -4.95
C GLY A 411 -14.56 -46.01 -6.24
N VAL A 412 -13.80 -47.06 -6.55
CA VAL A 412 -14.03 -47.94 -7.70
C VAL A 412 -14.13 -49.39 -7.21
N GLU A 413 -15.30 -49.98 -7.40
CA GLU A 413 -15.55 -51.41 -7.27
C GLU A 413 -15.37 -52.08 -8.63
N VAL A 414 -14.51 -53.10 -8.72
CA VAL A 414 -14.39 -53.96 -9.89
C VAL A 414 -14.77 -55.39 -9.49
N ALA A 415 -15.84 -55.89 -10.08
CA ALA A 415 -16.30 -57.26 -9.91
C ALA A 415 -16.04 -58.06 -11.19
N CYS A 416 -15.55 -59.29 -11.05
CA CYS A 416 -15.39 -60.22 -12.16
C CYS A 416 -16.17 -61.50 -11.89
N ALA A 417 -17.14 -61.81 -12.75
CA ALA A 417 -17.91 -63.04 -12.71
C ALA A 417 -17.41 -64.02 -13.80
N PRO A 418 -16.78 -65.15 -13.43
CA PRO A 418 -16.45 -66.18 -14.41
C PRO A 418 -17.72 -66.90 -14.87
N LYS A 419 -17.82 -67.14 -16.18
CA LYS A 419 -18.91 -67.83 -16.86
C LYS A 419 -18.35 -68.92 -17.77
N ILE A 420 -19.17 -69.92 -18.07
CA ILE A 420 -18.86 -70.96 -19.06
C ILE A 420 -19.90 -70.85 -20.18
N GLU A 421 -19.45 -70.54 -21.38
CA GLU A 421 -20.26 -70.65 -22.59
C GLU A 421 -20.17 -72.08 -23.13
N THR A 422 -21.30 -72.65 -23.54
CA THR A 422 -21.36 -74.01 -24.10
C THR A 422 -21.96 -74.01 -25.50
N GLN A 423 -21.40 -74.85 -26.37
CA GLN A 423 -21.96 -75.09 -27.70
C GLN A 423 -21.91 -76.58 -28.04
N VAL A 424 -22.62 -77.00 -29.08
CA VAL A 424 -22.54 -78.36 -29.61
C VAL A 424 -21.85 -78.31 -30.97
N ASN A 425 -20.76 -79.04 -31.14
CA ASN A 425 -20.04 -79.06 -32.41
C ASN A 425 -20.74 -79.93 -33.47
N GLY A 426 -20.23 -79.92 -34.70
CA GLY A 426 -20.78 -80.70 -35.82
C GLY A 426 -20.76 -82.24 -35.63
N LEU A 427 -20.16 -82.73 -34.54
CA LEU A 427 -20.11 -84.15 -34.15
C LEU A 427 -21.04 -84.49 -32.97
N GLY A 428 -21.86 -83.52 -32.50
CA GLY A 428 -22.78 -83.72 -31.38
C GLY A 428 -22.13 -83.68 -30.00
N GLN A 429 -20.88 -83.21 -29.89
CA GLN A 429 -20.16 -83.09 -28.62
C GLN A 429 -20.36 -81.68 -28.04
N THR A 430 -20.56 -81.58 -26.73
CA THR A 430 -20.57 -80.30 -26.02
C THR A 430 -19.15 -79.77 -25.88
N GLU A 431 -18.93 -78.54 -26.33
CA GLU A 431 -17.70 -77.79 -26.13
C GLU A 431 -17.93 -76.63 -25.15
N HIS A 432 -16.87 -76.25 -24.44
CA HIS A 432 -16.89 -75.25 -23.38
C HIS A 432 -15.89 -74.12 -23.68
N LYS A 433 -16.24 -72.89 -23.32
CA LYS A 433 -15.36 -71.72 -23.35
C LYS A 433 -15.52 -70.92 -22.05
N ASN A 434 -14.41 -70.54 -21.42
CA ASN A 434 -14.47 -69.67 -20.25
C ASN A 434 -14.67 -68.23 -20.73
N THR A 435 -15.62 -67.54 -20.12
CA THR A 435 -15.84 -66.10 -20.30
C THR A 435 -15.77 -65.40 -18.94
N TYR A 436 -15.41 -64.13 -18.94
CA TYR A 436 -15.30 -63.29 -17.76
C TYR A 436 -16.08 -62.03 -18.00
N ASP A 437 -17.08 -61.80 -17.16
CA ASP A 437 -17.87 -60.57 -17.19
C ASP A 437 -17.35 -59.64 -16.10
N PHE A 438 -16.74 -58.54 -16.52
CA PHE A 438 -16.35 -57.46 -15.64
C PHE A 438 -17.54 -56.54 -15.42
N SER A 439 -17.72 -56.09 -14.18
CA SER A 439 -18.62 -54.98 -13.85
C SER A 439 -17.92 -53.98 -12.95
N ILE A 440 -18.10 -52.70 -13.25
CA ILE A 440 -17.57 -51.60 -12.44
C ILE A 440 -18.73 -50.95 -11.70
N LYS A 441 -18.53 -50.58 -10.43
CA LYS A 441 -19.37 -49.59 -9.74
C LYS A 441 -18.50 -48.51 -9.16
N MET A 442 -19.04 -47.30 -9.04
CA MET A 442 -18.29 -46.17 -8.52
C MET A 442 -19.08 -45.43 -7.46
N GLY A 443 -18.35 -44.77 -6.58
CA GLY A 443 -18.87 -43.80 -5.64
C GLY A 443 -17.92 -42.63 -5.54
N ALA A 444 -18.43 -41.50 -5.06
CA ALA A 444 -17.57 -40.38 -4.67
C ALA A 444 -18.01 -39.83 -3.34
N GLU A 445 -17.03 -39.26 -2.66
CA GLU A 445 -17.28 -38.29 -1.63
C GLU A 445 -17.21 -36.88 -2.25
N LEU A 446 -18.28 -36.13 -2.07
CA LEU A 446 -18.28 -34.69 -2.34
C LEU A 446 -18.14 -33.97 -1.03
N ILE A 447 -17.28 -32.97 -0.97
CA ILE A 447 -17.15 -32.10 0.19
C ILE A 447 -17.66 -30.70 -0.14
N ASN A 448 -18.38 -30.12 0.79
CA ASN A 448 -18.80 -28.74 0.74
C ASN A 448 -18.08 -28.07 1.90
N VAL A 449 -17.02 -27.31 1.56
CA VAL A 449 -16.22 -26.60 2.55
C VAL A 449 -16.97 -25.37 3.12
N TYR A 450 -18.15 -25.06 2.57
CA TYR A 450 -19.03 -23.96 2.97
C TYR A 450 -20.22 -24.54 3.78
N ASP A 451 -20.13 -24.50 5.11
CA ASP A 451 -21.20 -24.97 6.02
C ASP A 451 -22.56 -24.31 5.72
N GLY A 452 -23.67 -24.87 6.23
CA GLY A 452 -25.01 -24.26 6.28
C GLY A 452 -25.74 -24.08 4.94
N ARG A 453 -25.06 -24.12 3.79
CA ARG A 453 -25.71 -24.45 2.51
C ARG A 453 -25.90 -25.96 2.47
N GLY A 454 -26.98 -26.44 3.09
CA GLY A 454 -27.37 -27.85 2.98
C GLY A 454 -27.33 -28.29 1.53
N TYR A 455 -26.76 -29.47 1.25
CA TYR A 455 -26.69 -30.02 -0.10
C TYR A 455 -28.07 -30.02 -0.74
N ASN A 456 -28.31 -29.07 -1.65
CA ASN A 456 -29.53 -29.08 -2.43
C ASN A 456 -29.29 -29.80 -3.75
N LEU A 457 -29.15 -31.12 -3.66
CA LEU A 457 -29.06 -32.00 -4.82
C LEU A 457 -30.41 -32.18 -5.54
N SER A 458 -31.44 -31.41 -5.18
CA SER A 458 -32.73 -31.45 -5.89
C SER A 458 -32.70 -30.77 -7.27
N GLY A 459 -31.53 -30.28 -7.71
CA GLY A 459 -31.23 -29.92 -9.10
C GLY A 459 -30.27 -30.92 -9.75
N ALA A 460 -30.24 -30.99 -11.08
CA ALA A 460 -29.50 -31.95 -11.92
C ALA A 460 -27.99 -32.09 -11.60
N THR A 461 -27.66 -32.76 -10.48
CA THR A 461 -26.27 -33.01 -10.06
C THR A 461 -25.81 -34.33 -10.66
N THR A 462 -24.73 -34.28 -11.42
CA THR A 462 -24.21 -35.44 -12.15
C THR A 462 -22.71 -35.51 -12.01
N ILE A 463 -22.18 -36.73 -11.92
CA ILE A 463 -20.75 -36.99 -12.10
C ILE A 463 -20.60 -37.68 -13.46
N GLU A 464 -19.60 -37.23 -14.21
CA GLU A 464 -19.25 -37.80 -15.51
C GLU A 464 -17.79 -38.21 -15.52
N ILE A 465 -17.55 -39.48 -15.86
CA ILE A 465 -16.20 -39.96 -16.15
C ILE A 465 -15.93 -39.65 -17.62
N LEU A 466 -14.95 -38.82 -17.90
CA LEU A 466 -14.61 -38.44 -19.27
C LEU A 466 -13.52 -39.35 -19.85
N ALA A 467 -12.69 -39.95 -18.99
CA ALA A 467 -11.77 -41.02 -19.36
C ALA A 467 -11.32 -41.85 -18.16
N GLY A 468 -11.33 -43.15 -18.38
CA GLY A 468 -10.69 -44.14 -17.52
C GLY A 468 -10.53 -45.47 -18.24
N LYS A 469 -9.87 -46.44 -17.60
CA LYS A 469 -9.66 -47.78 -18.13
C LYS A 469 -9.45 -48.81 -17.03
N ILE A 470 -9.70 -50.07 -17.36
CA ILE A 470 -9.29 -51.23 -16.55
C ILE A 470 -8.16 -51.95 -17.28
N LYS A 471 -7.13 -52.36 -16.54
CA LYS A 471 -6.04 -53.23 -17.00
C LYS A 471 -6.09 -54.55 -16.24
N TYR A 472 -5.86 -55.66 -16.93
CA TYR A 472 -5.80 -56.98 -16.31
C TYR A 472 -5.04 -58.00 -17.17
N THR A 473 -4.55 -59.05 -16.53
CA THR A 473 -3.92 -60.21 -17.19
C THR A 473 -4.91 -61.37 -17.24
N LEU A 474 -5.23 -61.83 -18.45
CA LEU A 474 -5.97 -63.07 -18.71
C LEU A 474 -5.00 -64.24 -18.88
N LYS A 475 -5.12 -65.24 -18.02
CA LYS A 475 -4.49 -66.56 -18.22
C LYS A 475 -5.49 -67.52 -18.85
N ARG A 476 -5.13 -68.10 -19.99
CA ARG A 476 -5.94 -69.09 -20.70
C ARG A 476 -5.73 -70.51 -20.19
N ALA A 477 -6.59 -71.38 -20.68
CA ALA A 477 -6.57 -72.83 -20.48
C ALA A 477 -5.22 -73.49 -20.73
N ASP A 478 -4.56 -73.07 -21.80
CA ASP A 478 -3.32 -73.61 -22.31
C ASP A 478 -2.08 -73.06 -21.57
N GLY A 479 -2.30 -72.22 -20.55
CA GLY A 479 -1.26 -71.59 -19.74
C GLY A 479 -0.72 -70.27 -20.31
N SER A 480 -1.15 -69.84 -21.50
CA SER A 480 -0.76 -68.55 -22.08
C SER A 480 -1.40 -67.37 -21.32
N THR A 481 -0.71 -66.23 -21.31
CA THR A 481 -1.13 -65.00 -20.62
C THR A 481 -1.21 -63.82 -21.60
N TYR A 482 -2.26 -63.00 -21.48
CA TYR A 482 -2.48 -61.80 -22.29
C TYR A 482 -2.81 -60.62 -21.40
N ASN A 483 -2.17 -59.48 -21.63
CA ASN A 483 -2.53 -58.22 -20.98
C ASN A 483 -3.62 -57.55 -21.80
N GLU A 484 -4.73 -57.24 -21.17
CA GLU A 484 -5.84 -56.51 -21.78
C GLU A 484 -6.00 -55.14 -21.14
N GLU A 485 -6.44 -54.19 -21.95
CA GLU A 485 -6.83 -52.85 -21.52
C GLU A 485 -8.18 -52.54 -22.15
N THR A 486 -9.15 -52.11 -21.35
CA THR A 486 -10.46 -51.69 -21.86
C THR A 486 -10.85 -50.33 -21.30
N ALA A 487 -11.22 -49.42 -22.19
CA ALA A 487 -11.66 -48.08 -21.84
C ALA A 487 -13.03 -48.10 -21.14
N ILE A 488 -13.16 -47.31 -20.09
CA ILE A 488 -14.42 -47.01 -19.42
C ILE A 488 -15.12 -45.95 -20.27
N PRO A 489 -16.32 -46.21 -20.83
CA PRO A 489 -17.00 -45.25 -21.68
C PRO A 489 -17.40 -44.00 -20.89
N ALA A 490 -17.47 -42.85 -21.55
CA ALA A 490 -17.95 -41.65 -20.91
C ALA A 490 -19.47 -41.71 -20.68
N ALA A 491 -19.94 -41.46 -19.46
CA ALA A 491 -21.34 -41.16 -19.22
C ALA A 491 -21.52 -40.25 -18.00
N ALA A 492 -22.46 -39.31 -18.14
CA ALA A 492 -22.98 -38.53 -17.04
C ALA A 492 -24.06 -39.31 -16.31
N THR A 493 -23.91 -39.44 -15.00
CA THR A 493 -24.83 -40.20 -14.15
C THR A 493 -25.30 -39.35 -12.99
N PRO A 494 -26.62 -39.29 -12.72
CA PRO A 494 -27.14 -38.68 -11.50
C PRO A 494 -26.60 -39.39 -10.27
N ILE A 495 -26.28 -38.61 -9.25
CA ILE A 495 -25.83 -39.14 -7.96
C ILE A 495 -26.99 -39.28 -6.97
N THR A 496 -26.94 -40.30 -6.12
CA THR A 496 -27.93 -40.48 -5.05
C THR A 496 -27.22 -40.53 -3.70
N ALA A 497 -27.70 -39.71 -2.75
CA ALA A 497 -27.17 -39.71 -1.38
C ALA A 497 -27.37 -41.09 -0.74
N VAL A 498 -26.32 -41.62 -0.12
CA VAL A 498 -26.36 -42.96 0.50
C VAL A 498 -27.10 -42.94 1.84
N SER A 499 -27.17 -41.78 2.50
CA SER A 499 -28.02 -41.49 3.67
C SER A 499 -28.29 -39.98 3.83
N SER A 500 -29.28 -39.63 4.67
CA SER A 500 -29.53 -38.25 5.09
C SER A 500 -28.30 -37.68 5.82
N ASN A 501 -27.71 -36.60 5.31
CA ASN A 501 -26.46 -35.96 5.77
C ASN A 501 -25.15 -36.70 5.41
N SER A 502 -25.13 -37.49 4.33
CA SER A 502 -23.88 -38.07 3.84
C SER A 502 -23.23 -37.20 2.76
N TYR A 503 -21.94 -36.92 2.92
CA TYR A 503 -21.01 -36.47 1.87
C TYR A 503 -20.77 -37.58 0.82
N LEU A 504 -21.32 -38.77 1.05
CA LEU A 504 -21.17 -39.96 0.23
C LEU A 504 -22.30 -40.11 -0.78
N TYR A 505 -21.88 -40.31 -2.02
CA TYR A 505 -22.76 -40.45 -3.14
C TYR A 505 -22.39 -41.70 -3.93
N GLU A 506 -23.38 -42.56 -4.13
CA GLU A 506 -23.23 -43.69 -5.04
C GLU A 506 -23.85 -43.31 -6.38
N TRP A 507 -23.16 -43.69 -7.45
CA TRP A 507 -23.82 -43.75 -8.75
C TRP A 507 -23.41 -45.03 -9.45
N TYR A 508 -24.42 -45.73 -9.95
CA TYR A 508 -24.20 -46.98 -10.64
C TYR A 508 -23.84 -46.70 -12.10
N PHE A 509 -22.63 -47.10 -12.49
CA PHE A 509 -22.19 -47.08 -13.87
C PHE A 509 -22.25 -48.49 -14.46
N PRO A 510 -23.24 -48.84 -15.30
CA PRO A 510 -23.34 -50.17 -15.89
C PRO A 510 -22.30 -50.34 -17.00
N PHE A 511 -21.06 -50.66 -16.63
CA PHE A 511 -20.08 -51.19 -17.57
C PHE A 511 -20.07 -52.71 -17.46
N VAL A 512 -20.39 -53.39 -18.55
CA VAL A 512 -20.20 -54.84 -18.65
C VAL A 512 -19.31 -55.11 -19.84
N ASP A 513 -18.12 -55.62 -19.56
CA ASP A 513 -17.19 -56.10 -20.59
C ASP A 513 -17.02 -57.61 -20.43
N SER A 514 -17.36 -58.34 -21.49
CA SER A 514 -17.30 -59.80 -21.54
C SER A 514 -16.09 -60.20 -22.37
N LYS A 515 -15.07 -60.78 -21.73
CA LYS A 515 -13.93 -61.36 -22.44
C LYS A 515 -13.96 -62.87 -22.41
N ASP A 516 -13.53 -63.50 -23.50
CA ASP A 516 -13.40 -64.95 -23.56
C ASP A 516 -11.94 -65.41 -23.57
N THR A 517 -11.71 -66.66 -23.19
CA THR A 517 -10.39 -67.28 -23.25
C THR A 517 -10.03 -67.79 -24.65
N GLY A 518 -10.75 -67.38 -25.71
CA GLY A 518 -10.54 -67.84 -27.08
C GLY A 518 -11.41 -69.04 -27.49
N TRP A 519 -10.79 -70.16 -27.84
CA TRP A 519 -11.48 -71.28 -28.54
C TRP A 519 -12.34 -72.15 -27.63
N PHE A 520 -13.41 -72.70 -28.20
CA PHE A 520 -14.18 -73.78 -27.58
C PHE A 520 -13.35 -75.06 -27.51
N VAL A 521 -13.40 -75.75 -26.37
CA VAL A 521 -12.69 -77.02 -26.14
C VAL A 521 -13.63 -78.10 -25.63
N THR A 522 -13.33 -79.36 -25.97
CA THR A 522 -14.14 -80.54 -25.65
C THR A 522 -13.93 -81.09 -24.21
N ALA A 523 -13.02 -80.50 -23.43
CA ALA A 523 -12.77 -80.87 -22.03
C ALA A 523 -12.72 -79.61 -21.14
N VAL A 524 -13.11 -79.72 -19.87
CA VAL A 524 -13.16 -78.55 -18.99
C VAL A 524 -11.77 -78.00 -18.70
N VAL A 525 -11.65 -76.71 -18.94
CA VAL A 525 -10.45 -75.93 -18.72
C VAL A 525 -10.29 -75.63 -17.22
N ASN A 526 -9.34 -76.29 -16.57
CA ASN A 526 -8.84 -75.88 -15.26
C ASN A 526 -7.64 -74.94 -15.44
N GLY A 527 -7.56 -73.88 -14.63
CA GLY A 527 -6.38 -73.00 -14.58
C GLY A 527 -6.45 -71.68 -15.34
N ALA A 528 -7.61 -71.34 -15.93
CA ALA A 528 -7.86 -69.99 -16.44
C ALA A 528 -8.11 -69.01 -15.28
N SER A 529 -7.49 -67.83 -15.34
CA SER A 529 -7.56 -66.84 -14.26
C SER A 529 -7.48 -65.41 -14.78
N VAL A 530 -8.05 -64.49 -14.01
CA VAL A 530 -7.82 -63.04 -14.16
C VAL A 530 -6.92 -62.60 -13.01
N THR A 531 -5.76 -62.06 -13.34
CA THR A 531 -4.74 -61.55 -12.40
C THR A 531 -4.35 -60.12 -12.75
N ASP A 532 -3.56 -59.50 -11.88
CA ASP A 532 -2.95 -58.19 -12.09
C ASP A 532 -3.97 -57.09 -12.46
N VAL A 533 -5.09 -57.05 -11.74
CA VAL A 533 -6.17 -56.09 -12.02
C VAL A 533 -5.82 -54.74 -11.44
N SER A 534 -5.94 -53.69 -12.25
CA SER A 534 -5.85 -52.30 -11.83
C SER A 534 -6.82 -51.42 -12.63
N THR A 535 -7.10 -50.23 -12.11
CA THR A 535 -7.94 -49.21 -12.73
C THR A 535 -7.17 -47.92 -12.87
N GLU A 536 -7.56 -47.10 -13.82
CA GLU A 536 -7.01 -45.77 -14.05
C GLU A 536 -8.17 -44.83 -14.36
N ILE A 537 -8.34 -43.79 -13.55
CA ILE A 537 -9.39 -42.77 -13.69
C ILE A 537 -8.72 -41.42 -13.90
N THR A 538 -8.71 -40.96 -15.16
CA THR A 538 -7.85 -39.82 -15.56
C THR A 538 -8.59 -38.50 -15.59
N ARG A 539 -9.91 -38.50 -15.81
CA ARG A 539 -10.73 -37.29 -15.95
C ARG A 539 -12.14 -37.52 -15.43
N VAL A 540 -12.55 -36.72 -14.45
CA VAL A 540 -13.87 -36.75 -13.83
C VAL A 540 -14.40 -35.32 -13.73
N ARG A 541 -15.65 -35.12 -14.12
CA ARG A 541 -16.35 -33.84 -14.03
C ARG A 541 -17.54 -33.96 -13.08
N LEU A 542 -17.70 -32.96 -12.23
CA LEU A 542 -18.90 -32.74 -11.43
C LEU A 542 -19.71 -31.59 -12.01
N ASN A 543 -21.01 -31.83 -12.22
CA ASN A 543 -21.98 -30.77 -12.43
C ASN A 543 -22.90 -30.67 -11.22
N TYR A 544 -23.13 -29.47 -10.72
CA TYR A 544 -24.03 -29.17 -9.60
C TYR A 544 -25.12 -28.22 -10.08
N GLY A 545 -26.39 -28.54 -9.80
CA GLY A 545 -27.51 -27.72 -10.27
C GLY A 545 -27.65 -27.61 -11.81
N GLY A 546 -26.99 -28.50 -12.57
CA GLY A 546 -26.97 -28.47 -14.03
C GLY A 546 -25.84 -27.63 -14.65
N THR A 547 -24.95 -27.06 -13.85
CA THR A 547 -23.77 -26.30 -14.32
C THR A 547 -22.49 -27.00 -13.89
N PHE A 548 -21.38 -26.69 -14.56
CA PHE A 548 -20.04 -27.14 -14.14
C PHE A 548 -19.77 -26.71 -12.70
N ALA A 549 -19.21 -27.60 -11.90
CA ALA A 549 -18.95 -27.36 -10.49
C ALA A 549 -17.52 -27.71 -10.08
N ASP A 550 -16.95 -28.77 -10.66
CA ASP A 550 -15.58 -29.20 -10.37
C ASP A 550 -15.04 -30.14 -11.46
N PHE A 551 -13.72 -30.26 -11.56
CA PHE A 551 -13.03 -31.17 -12.46
C PHE A 551 -11.77 -31.75 -11.81
N ALA A 552 -11.70 -33.07 -11.77
CA ALA A 552 -10.60 -33.80 -11.16
C ALA A 552 -9.81 -34.64 -12.16
N LYS A 553 -8.50 -34.79 -11.90
CA LYS A 553 -7.62 -35.73 -12.62
C LYS A 553 -6.93 -36.72 -11.65
N PRO A 554 -7.65 -37.73 -11.13
CA PRO A 554 -7.13 -38.64 -10.10
C PRO A 554 -5.91 -39.47 -10.52
N ASP A 555 -5.69 -39.71 -11.82
CA ASP A 555 -4.60 -40.55 -12.35
C ASP A 555 -4.18 -40.13 -13.76
N ALA A 556 -3.62 -38.92 -13.95
CA ALA A 556 -3.29 -38.43 -15.30
C ALA A 556 -2.00 -39.00 -15.92
N THR A 557 -1.16 -39.73 -15.17
CA THR A 557 0.15 -40.25 -15.65
C THR A 557 0.13 -41.68 -16.16
N GLY A 558 -1.05 -42.30 -16.24
CA GLY A 558 -1.16 -43.72 -16.60
C GLY A 558 -0.72 -44.67 -15.48
N SER A 559 -0.58 -44.14 -14.27
CA SER A 559 -0.09 -44.81 -13.07
C SER A 559 -1.27 -45.50 -12.40
N SER A 560 -1.69 -46.64 -12.98
CA SER A 560 -2.85 -47.37 -12.49
C SER A 560 -2.81 -47.59 -10.97
N SER A 561 -4.00 -47.76 -10.39
CA SER A 561 -4.19 -48.19 -9.01
C SER A 561 -3.31 -49.39 -8.64
N GLU A 562 -3.11 -49.60 -7.33
CA GLU A 562 -2.34 -50.74 -6.83
C GLU A 562 -2.81 -52.07 -7.45
N VAL A 563 -1.86 -52.86 -7.95
CA VAL A 563 -2.18 -54.09 -8.69
C VAL A 563 -2.72 -55.17 -7.76
N ILE A 564 -3.87 -55.74 -8.12
CA ILE A 564 -4.46 -56.87 -7.40
C ILE A 564 -4.09 -58.17 -8.07
N ALA A 565 -3.28 -58.97 -7.37
CA ALA A 565 -2.64 -60.17 -7.90
C ALA A 565 -3.59 -61.26 -8.41
N SER A 566 -4.85 -61.35 -7.93
CA SER A 566 -5.81 -62.33 -8.47
C SER A 566 -7.26 -61.93 -8.21
N LEU A 567 -8.05 -61.81 -9.27
CA LEU A 567 -9.47 -61.50 -9.21
C LEU A 567 -10.36 -62.71 -9.54
N ALA A 568 -9.99 -63.63 -10.42
CA ALA A 568 -10.82 -64.82 -10.67
C ALA A 568 -9.99 -66.05 -11.00
N THR A 569 -10.44 -67.24 -10.58
CA THR A 569 -9.80 -68.53 -10.91
C THR A 569 -10.88 -69.59 -11.10
N HIS A 570 -10.84 -70.32 -12.22
CA HIS A 570 -11.80 -71.37 -12.50
C HIS A 570 -11.34 -72.71 -11.89
N ASN A 571 -12.11 -73.26 -10.94
CA ASN A 571 -11.66 -74.38 -10.11
C ASN A 571 -12.29 -75.75 -10.45
N SER A 572 -13.44 -75.85 -11.13
CA SER A 572 -14.02 -77.13 -11.63
C SER A 572 -15.32 -76.96 -12.44
N VAL A 573 -15.78 -78.03 -13.10
CA VAL A 573 -17.06 -78.09 -13.84
C VAL A 573 -18.27 -77.84 -12.94
N GLY A 574 -19.19 -76.97 -13.36
CA GLY A 574 -20.55 -76.88 -12.80
C GLY A 574 -20.71 -76.12 -11.48
N THR A 575 -19.62 -75.59 -10.91
CA THR A 575 -19.68 -74.67 -9.77
C THR A 575 -19.18 -73.31 -10.23
N MET A 576 -20.10 -72.37 -10.46
CA MET A 576 -19.73 -70.98 -10.70
C MET A 576 -19.01 -70.48 -9.45
N ALA A 577 -17.73 -70.12 -9.56
CA ALA A 577 -17.06 -69.43 -8.46
C ALA A 577 -17.82 -68.12 -8.20
N PRO A 578 -18.02 -67.70 -6.93
CA PRO A 578 -18.66 -66.43 -6.65
C PRO A 578 -17.89 -65.30 -7.33
N ALA A 579 -18.61 -64.27 -7.80
CA ALA A 579 -17.97 -63.07 -8.32
C ALA A 579 -17.01 -62.54 -7.24
N LYS A 580 -15.72 -62.45 -7.56
CA LYS A 580 -14.81 -61.74 -6.68
C LYS A 580 -14.86 -60.27 -7.02
N VAL A 581 -14.69 -59.48 -5.98
CA VAL A 581 -14.78 -58.03 -6.06
C VAL A 581 -13.52 -57.46 -5.45
N CYS A 582 -13.01 -56.41 -6.07
CA CYS A 582 -11.95 -55.60 -5.51
C CYS A 582 -12.32 -54.12 -5.52
N TYR A 583 -11.62 -53.37 -4.67
CA TYR A 583 -11.92 -51.98 -4.37
C TYR A 583 -10.65 -51.16 -4.47
N PHE A 584 -10.79 -49.97 -5.07
CA PHE A 584 -9.76 -48.95 -5.19
C PHE A 584 -10.36 -47.63 -4.71
N ALA A 585 -9.58 -46.79 -4.02
CA ALA A 585 -10.02 -45.47 -3.60
C ALA A 585 -8.95 -44.42 -3.92
N TYR A 586 -9.36 -43.35 -4.60
CA TYR A 586 -8.56 -42.15 -4.85
C TYR A 586 -8.95 -41.08 -3.82
N GLU A 587 -7.97 -40.44 -3.20
CA GLU A 587 -8.18 -39.42 -2.16
C GLU A 587 -7.44 -38.13 -2.57
N ALA A 588 -8.14 -37.01 -2.68
CA ALA A 588 -7.51 -35.71 -2.95
C ALA A 588 -6.78 -35.23 -1.69
N ASN A 589 -5.59 -34.63 -1.81
CA ASN A 589 -4.89 -34.09 -0.64
C ASN A 589 -5.58 -32.84 -0.08
N ASP A 590 -6.00 -31.94 -0.97
CA ASP A 590 -6.79 -30.75 -0.67
C ASP A 590 -7.94 -30.69 -1.70
N PRO A 591 -9.22 -30.77 -1.30
CA PRO A 591 -10.34 -30.77 -2.24
C PRO A 591 -10.40 -29.54 -3.15
N ARG A 592 -9.83 -28.40 -2.70
CA ARG A 592 -9.76 -27.13 -3.45
C ARG A 592 -8.65 -27.14 -4.51
N GLN A 593 -7.78 -28.15 -4.47
CA GLN A 593 -6.72 -28.36 -5.43
C GLN A 593 -6.72 -29.85 -5.79
N ASN A 594 -7.64 -30.23 -6.66
CA ASN A 594 -7.84 -31.61 -7.12
C ASN A 594 -7.76 -31.73 -8.66
N LEU A 595 -7.34 -30.67 -9.35
CA LEU A 595 -7.33 -30.59 -10.80
C LEU A 595 -6.22 -31.42 -11.45
N ASN A 596 -5.06 -31.56 -10.80
CA ASN A 596 -3.87 -32.19 -11.37
C ASN A 596 -3.63 -33.58 -10.77
N ASP A 597 -2.74 -34.36 -11.39
CA ASP A 597 -2.40 -35.72 -10.96
C ASP A 597 -1.72 -35.78 -9.59
N GLY A 598 -0.75 -34.90 -9.34
CA GLY A 598 -0.02 -34.83 -8.07
C GLY A 598 -0.86 -34.32 -6.90
N ASP A 599 -2.10 -33.92 -7.17
CA ASP A 599 -3.06 -33.47 -6.16
C ASP A 599 -3.72 -34.66 -5.44
N TRP A 600 -3.77 -35.82 -6.08
CA TRP A 600 -4.39 -37.04 -5.59
C TRP A 600 -3.36 -38.03 -5.05
N ILE A 601 -3.74 -38.75 -4.00
CA ILE A 601 -2.99 -39.90 -3.52
C ILE A 601 -3.27 -41.08 -4.46
N GLN A 602 -2.23 -41.84 -4.82
CA GLN A 602 -2.38 -43.04 -5.64
C GLN A 602 -3.42 -43.99 -5.03
N ALA A 603 -4.27 -44.56 -5.89
CA ALA A 603 -5.36 -45.39 -5.41
C ALA A 603 -4.88 -46.65 -4.66
N LYS A 604 -5.25 -46.73 -3.38
CA LYS A 604 -4.92 -47.84 -2.47
C LYS A 604 -5.84 -49.03 -2.72
N LYS A 605 -5.30 -50.26 -2.64
CA LYS A 605 -6.10 -51.49 -2.60
C LYS A 605 -6.78 -51.63 -1.25
N ILE A 606 -8.06 -51.98 -1.26
CA ILE A 606 -8.82 -52.33 -0.05
C ILE A 606 -9.12 -53.83 -0.05
N GLU A 607 -8.73 -54.54 1.01
CA GLU A 607 -8.83 -56.01 1.06
C GLU A 607 -10.27 -56.51 1.30
N PRO A 608 -10.69 -57.66 0.70
CA PRO A 608 -12.02 -58.21 0.90
C PRO A 608 -12.20 -58.76 2.32
N GLY A 609 -12.91 -58.02 3.17
CA GLY A 609 -13.15 -58.39 4.58
C GLY A 609 -13.46 -57.19 5.46
N ASP A 610 -13.03 -56.00 5.04
CA ASP A 610 -13.47 -54.73 5.61
C ASP A 610 -14.90 -54.46 5.13
N SER A 611 -15.84 -54.47 6.07
CA SER A 611 -17.29 -54.28 5.93
C SER A 611 -17.74 -53.71 4.58
N TYR A 612 -18.29 -54.62 3.77
CA TYR A 612 -18.68 -54.57 2.35
C TYR A 612 -19.77 -53.53 1.97
N GLY A 613 -19.96 -52.51 2.79
CA GLY A 613 -20.88 -51.40 2.56
C GLY A 613 -20.37 -50.07 3.13
N ALA A 614 -19.10 -49.99 3.53
CA ALA A 614 -18.48 -48.80 4.13
C ALA A 614 -17.10 -48.46 3.54
N ALA A 615 -16.43 -49.39 2.85
CA ALA A 615 -15.03 -49.21 2.45
C ALA A 615 -14.82 -48.75 0.99
N ALA A 616 -15.83 -48.81 0.12
CA ALA A 616 -15.81 -48.10 -1.17
C ALA A 616 -16.19 -46.61 -1.00
N LYS A 617 -16.16 -46.14 0.23
CA LYS A 617 -16.81 -44.93 0.69
C LYS A 617 -15.78 -44.20 1.53
N GLY A 618 -15.41 -43.00 1.10
CA GLY A 618 -14.63 -42.11 1.94
C GLY A 618 -15.18 -42.08 3.33
N SER A 619 -14.30 -42.07 4.30
CA SER A 619 -14.72 -42.01 5.69
C SER A 619 -15.39 -40.64 5.89
N PRO A 620 -16.73 -40.58 6.03
CA PRO A 620 -17.42 -39.29 6.11
C PRO A 620 -16.90 -38.54 7.33
N ASN A 621 -16.55 -37.27 7.16
CA ASN A 621 -15.95 -36.40 8.19
C ASN A 621 -14.56 -36.85 8.67
N ALA A 622 -13.91 -37.78 7.98
CA ALA A 622 -12.52 -38.09 8.28
C ALA A 622 -11.63 -37.14 7.51
N VAL A 623 -10.69 -36.55 8.24
CA VAL A 623 -9.51 -35.93 7.63
C VAL A 623 -8.77 -37.02 6.87
N ASN A 624 -8.36 -36.73 5.63
CA ASN A 624 -7.47 -37.59 4.86
C ASN A 624 -6.34 -38.13 5.74
N ASN A 625 -6.25 -39.45 5.84
CA ASN A 625 -5.39 -40.09 6.82
C ASN A 625 -3.92 -39.89 6.42
N GLY A 626 -3.15 -39.15 7.24
CA GLY A 626 -1.75 -38.81 6.98
C GLY A 626 -1.48 -37.36 6.57
N ILE A 627 -2.50 -36.51 6.51
CA ILE A 627 -2.33 -35.07 6.27
C ILE A 627 -2.12 -34.33 7.59
N SER A 628 -0.90 -33.85 7.82
CA SER A 628 -0.57 -32.96 8.94
C SER A 628 -0.65 -31.52 8.47
N VAL A 629 -1.85 -30.92 8.56
CA VAL A 629 -2.11 -29.48 8.32
C VAL A 629 -1.23 -28.53 9.15
N VAL A 630 -0.59 -29.00 10.23
CA VAL A 630 0.31 -28.19 11.08
C VAL A 630 1.64 -27.82 10.38
N ALA A 631 2.04 -28.56 9.34
CA ALA A 631 3.33 -28.39 8.67
C ALA A 631 3.26 -27.73 7.28
N ASP A 632 2.07 -27.66 6.67
CA ASP A 632 1.89 -27.29 5.25
C ASP A 632 1.37 -25.85 5.04
N GLY A 633 1.25 -25.06 6.10
CA GLY A 633 1.32 -23.58 6.08
C GLY A 633 0.04 -22.76 5.88
N ASP A 634 -1.16 -23.35 5.86
CA ASP A 634 -2.38 -22.65 6.30
C ASP A 634 -2.67 -23.08 7.74
N GLN A 635 -1.91 -22.54 8.70
CA GLN A 635 -2.03 -22.87 10.12
C GLN A 635 -3.30 -22.23 10.75
N GLU A 636 -4.47 -22.71 10.35
CA GLU A 636 -5.71 -22.50 11.11
C GLU A 636 -5.72 -23.56 12.23
N THR A 637 -6.00 -23.17 13.49
CA THR A 637 -5.77 -24.05 14.67
C THR A 637 -6.60 -25.34 14.57
N VAL A 638 -5.92 -26.45 14.30
CA VAL A 638 -6.50 -27.78 14.06
C VAL A 638 -6.80 -28.49 15.38
N GLY A 639 -7.64 -27.88 16.21
CA GLY A 639 -8.15 -28.52 17.41
C GLY A 639 -9.20 -29.57 17.04
N SER A 640 -8.79 -30.77 16.60
CA SER A 640 -9.66 -31.95 16.42
C SER A 640 -11.00 -31.67 15.69
N MET A 641 -11.02 -30.79 14.70
CA MET A 641 -12.25 -30.52 13.95
C MET A 641 -12.47 -31.61 12.91
N THR A 642 -13.62 -32.27 13.04
CA THR A 642 -14.25 -33.16 12.07
C THR A 642 -14.83 -32.43 10.86
N ASP A 643 -14.59 -31.11 10.70
CA ASP A 643 -15.14 -30.26 9.63
C ASP A 643 -14.13 -29.18 9.16
N PRO A 644 -13.99 -28.92 7.84
CA PRO A 644 -13.06 -27.95 7.24
C PRO A 644 -13.46 -26.48 7.39
N ILE A 645 -14.40 -26.16 8.30
CA ILE A 645 -15.04 -24.85 8.44
C ILE A 645 -14.13 -23.75 9.02
N SER A 646 -12.94 -24.10 9.51
CA SER A 646 -11.97 -23.14 10.06
C SER A 646 -10.98 -22.60 9.02
N LEU A 647 -11.08 -23.03 7.76
CA LEU A 647 -10.16 -22.60 6.71
C LEU A 647 -10.46 -21.17 6.25
N SER A 648 -9.41 -20.40 5.97
CA SER A 648 -9.52 -19.06 5.36
C SER A 648 -10.37 -19.06 4.08
N THR A 649 -10.26 -20.09 3.24
CA THR A 649 -11.04 -20.22 2.00
C THR A 649 -12.43 -20.82 2.20
N ALA A 650 -12.84 -21.18 3.42
CA ALA A 650 -14.21 -21.62 3.72
C ALA A 650 -15.20 -20.44 3.65
N TYR A 651 -14.69 -19.24 3.33
CA TYR A 651 -15.44 -18.05 2.98
C TYR A 651 -15.10 -17.63 1.54
N ILE A 652 -16.12 -17.53 0.69
CA ILE A 652 -16.06 -16.88 -0.62
C ILE A 652 -17.21 -15.88 -0.66
N ARG A 653 -16.90 -14.66 -1.08
CA ARG A 653 -17.82 -13.54 -1.01
C ARG A 653 -18.88 -13.57 -2.11
N ASN A 654 -18.51 -13.98 -3.31
CA ASN A 654 -19.27 -13.82 -4.56
C ASN A 654 -19.78 -12.38 -4.77
N ALA A 655 -18.91 -11.43 -4.45
CA ALA A 655 -19.15 -10.00 -4.63
C ALA A 655 -17.81 -9.25 -4.54
N PRO A 656 -17.74 -7.99 -5.00
CA PRO A 656 -16.52 -7.20 -4.89
C PRO A 656 -15.97 -7.13 -3.46
N MET A 657 -14.65 -7.17 -3.31
CA MET A 657 -14.00 -7.09 -2.01
C MET A 657 -14.38 -5.80 -1.27
N LYS A 658 -14.64 -5.93 0.04
CA LYS A 658 -14.86 -4.81 0.96
C LYS A 658 -13.56 -4.34 1.62
N SER A 659 -12.55 -5.21 1.67
CA SER A 659 -11.26 -4.89 2.27
C SER A 659 -10.11 -5.60 1.56
N PRO A 660 -8.90 -5.00 1.48
CA PRO A 660 -7.72 -5.69 1.00
C PRO A 660 -7.33 -6.93 1.82
N TRP A 661 -7.78 -7.06 3.07
CA TRP A 661 -7.46 -8.22 3.91
C TRP A 661 -8.01 -9.53 3.34
N GLU A 662 -9.05 -9.45 2.51
CA GLU A 662 -9.69 -10.59 1.88
C GLU A 662 -8.80 -11.28 0.84
N LEU A 663 -7.75 -10.62 0.38
CA LEU A 663 -6.71 -11.26 -0.43
C LEU A 663 -6.11 -12.49 0.29
N GLY A 664 -6.06 -12.48 1.62
CA GLY A 664 -5.60 -13.60 2.43
C GLY A 664 -6.44 -14.88 2.31
N PHE A 665 -7.64 -14.80 1.72
CA PHE A 665 -8.53 -15.95 1.47
C PHE A 665 -8.37 -16.58 0.08
N ILE A 666 -7.59 -15.95 -0.80
CA ILE A 666 -7.42 -16.45 -2.16
C ILE A 666 -6.46 -17.65 -2.13
N HIS A 667 -6.93 -18.79 -2.64
CA HIS A 667 -6.13 -20.01 -2.71
C HIS A 667 -4.99 -19.88 -3.73
N ARG A 668 -3.80 -20.38 -3.39
CA ARG A 668 -2.55 -20.15 -4.15
C ARG A 668 -2.28 -21.20 -5.24
N GLY A 669 -3.26 -22.07 -5.49
CA GLY A 669 -3.10 -23.22 -6.39
C GLY A 669 -2.05 -24.22 -5.88
N ALA A 670 -1.95 -24.42 -4.57
CA ALA A 670 -1.17 -25.49 -3.95
C ALA A 670 -1.80 -25.85 -2.60
N LYS A 671 -1.55 -27.08 -2.14
CA LYS A 671 -2.33 -27.71 -1.10
C LYS A 671 -2.19 -26.91 0.19
N TRP A 672 -3.31 -26.53 0.78
CA TRP A 672 -3.30 -25.76 2.03
C TRP A 672 -2.51 -24.45 1.94
N GLU A 673 -2.43 -23.82 0.75
CA GLU A 673 -1.78 -22.52 0.58
C GLU A 673 -2.82 -21.45 0.19
N THR A 674 -2.88 -20.36 0.95
CA THR A 674 -3.56 -19.10 0.57
C THR A 674 -2.55 -17.98 0.39
N LEU A 675 -2.92 -16.86 -0.22
CA LEU A 675 -1.97 -15.74 -0.38
C LEU A 675 -1.45 -15.28 0.99
N ASN A 676 -0.13 -15.27 1.18
CA ASN A 676 0.49 -14.84 2.43
C ASN A 676 0.79 -13.33 2.38
N ILE A 677 -0.20 -12.52 2.76
CA ILE A 677 -0.08 -11.05 2.71
C ILE A 677 0.56 -10.43 3.96
N HIS A 678 0.90 -11.24 4.98
CA HIS A 678 1.62 -10.78 6.16
C HIS A 678 3.15 -10.96 6.07
N GLU A 679 3.65 -11.61 5.03
CA GLU A 679 5.08 -11.81 4.80
C GLU A 679 5.54 -11.09 3.52
N TYR A 680 6.60 -10.27 3.63
CA TYR A 680 7.12 -9.48 2.53
C TYR A 680 8.36 -10.12 1.90
N ASN A 681 8.32 -10.31 0.57
CA ASN A 681 9.44 -10.84 -0.19
C ASN A 681 10.47 -9.73 -0.47
N THR A 682 11.62 -9.79 0.22
CA THR A 682 12.68 -8.78 0.10
C THR A 682 13.59 -8.97 -1.11
N ALA A 683 13.68 -10.16 -1.71
CA ALA A 683 14.53 -10.38 -2.89
C ALA A 683 13.94 -9.79 -4.18
N THR A 684 12.61 -9.74 -4.29
CA THR A 684 11.94 -9.28 -5.52
C THR A 684 11.24 -7.93 -5.33
N GLY A 685 10.87 -7.57 -4.11
CA GLY A 685 10.71 -6.21 -3.59
C GLY A 685 10.07 -5.17 -4.51
N VAL A 686 10.92 -4.40 -5.20
CA VAL A 686 10.60 -3.22 -6.01
C VAL A 686 11.03 -3.30 -7.48
N GLY A 687 11.75 -4.36 -7.85
CA GLY A 687 12.32 -4.48 -9.20
C GLY A 687 11.28 -4.93 -10.23
N ASP A 688 11.64 -4.86 -11.51
CA ASP A 688 10.79 -5.37 -12.60
C ASP A 688 10.41 -6.86 -12.44
N THR A 689 11.23 -7.63 -11.72
CA THR A 689 11.03 -9.05 -11.42
C THR A 689 10.31 -9.32 -10.08
N ALA A 690 9.78 -8.27 -9.42
CA ALA A 690 8.95 -8.36 -8.22
C ALA A 690 7.75 -9.29 -8.46
N GLY A 691 7.77 -10.48 -7.87
CA GLY A 691 6.82 -11.54 -8.20
C GLY A 691 6.57 -12.49 -7.05
N ILE A 692 5.81 -13.54 -7.33
CA ILE A 692 5.37 -14.53 -6.34
C ILE A 692 6.59 -15.31 -5.81
N GLY A 693 6.78 -15.30 -4.49
CA GLY A 693 7.88 -16.02 -3.81
C GLY A 693 7.56 -17.49 -3.51
N ALA A 694 8.49 -18.18 -2.85
CA ALA A 694 8.19 -19.46 -2.22
C ALA A 694 7.12 -19.29 -1.12
N TYR A 695 6.34 -20.34 -0.86
CA TYR A 695 5.44 -20.31 0.27
C TYR A 695 6.20 -20.55 1.57
N THR A 696 5.98 -19.69 2.54
CA THR A 696 6.39 -19.88 3.93
C THR A 696 5.26 -19.36 4.80
N ASP A 697 4.94 -20.08 5.88
CA ASP A 697 4.05 -19.58 6.92
C ASP A 697 4.88 -19.50 8.20
N THR A 698 5.61 -18.39 8.33
CA THR A 698 6.30 -18.04 9.57
C THR A 698 5.45 -17.01 10.33
N SER A 699 5.71 -16.82 11.62
CA SER A 699 4.97 -15.89 12.49
C SER A 699 5.24 -14.40 12.16
N GLY A 700 5.13 -14.00 10.89
CA GLY A 700 5.46 -12.67 10.39
C GLY A 700 6.94 -12.40 10.18
N GLY A 701 7.25 -11.42 9.32
CA GLY A 701 8.58 -10.85 9.17
C GLY A 701 9.11 -10.80 7.73
N THR A 702 10.43 -10.66 7.61
CA THR A 702 11.12 -10.67 6.32
C THR A 702 11.57 -12.08 5.96
N ASN A 703 11.11 -12.60 4.82
CA ASN A 703 11.73 -13.76 4.20
C ASN A 703 12.34 -13.35 2.86
N PRO A 704 13.66 -13.58 2.68
CA PRO A 704 14.31 -13.24 1.42
C PRO A 704 13.71 -13.96 0.23
N ASN A 705 13.06 -15.11 0.41
CA ASN A 705 12.58 -15.94 -0.70
C ASN A 705 11.07 -16.21 -0.66
N GLY A 706 10.30 -15.62 0.26
CA GLY A 706 8.89 -15.99 0.46
C GLY A 706 7.98 -14.83 0.84
N GLY A 707 6.67 -15.09 0.77
CA GLY A 707 5.61 -14.11 1.03
C GLY A 707 5.02 -13.43 -0.21
N ASP A 708 3.79 -12.94 -0.06
CA ASP A 708 2.97 -12.37 -1.12
C ASP A 708 2.60 -10.89 -0.87
N ALA A 709 3.04 -10.30 0.25
CA ALA A 709 2.68 -8.93 0.64
C ALA A 709 3.06 -7.85 -0.40
N ASN A 710 3.97 -8.13 -1.33
CA ASN A 710 4.32 -7.24 -2.44
C ASN A 710 3.09 -6.86 -3.30
N ILE A 711 2.06 -7.71 -3.39
CA ILE A 711 0.80 -7.40 -4.08
C ILE A 711 0.10 -6.17 -3.49
N LEU A 712 0.28 -5.88 -2.20
CA LEU A 712 -0.46 -4.84 -1.48
C LEU A 712 -0.12 -3.42 -1.94
N ASP A 713 1.04 -3.21 -2.58
CA ASP A 713 1.36 -1.92 -3.20
C ASP A 713 0.58 -1.71 -4.52
N GLN A 714 0.19 -2.81 -5.17
CA GLN A 714 -0.38 -2.84 -6.53
C GLN A 714 -1.91 -2.81 -6.56
N ILE A 715 -2.59 -2.86 -5.41
CA ILE A 715 -4.06 -2.92 -5.32
C ILE A 715 -4.67 -1.61 -4.80
N LYS A 716 -5.97 -1.38 -5.00
CA LYS A 716 -6.73 -0.26 -4.41
C LYS A 716 -8.20 -0.64 -4.21
N MET A 717 -8.94 0.19 -3.48
CA MET A 717 -10.34 -0.05 -3.11
C MET A 717 -11.34 0.98 -3.68
N SER A 718 -10.93 1.78 -4.66
CA SER A 718 -11.83 2.68 -5.40
C SER A 718 -11.40 2.83 -6.86
N SER A 719 -12.31 3.30 -7.71
CA SER A 719 -12.01 3.57 -9.11
C SER A 719 -11.15 4.83 -9.30
N ASP A 720 -11.03 5.69 -8.29
CA ASP A 720 -10.34 6.98 -8.39
C ASP A 720 -8.85 6.80 -8.69
N THR A 721 -8.29 7.69 -9.51
CA THR A 721 -6.84 7.65 -9.80
C THR A 721 -6.01 8.38 -8.75
N GLN A 722 -6.64 9.18 -7.89
CA GLN A 722 -5.98 9.96 -6.85
C GLN A 722 -6.93 10.18 -5.67
N VAL A 723 -6.40 10.13 -4.44
CA VAL A 723 -7.19 10.28 -3.21
C VAL A 723 -6.49 11.21 -2.21
N TYR A 724 -7.24 11.80 -1.28
CA TYR A 724 -6.67 12.68 -0.26
C TYR A 724 -6.29 11.93 1.02
N GLY A 725 -5.30 12.47 1.74
CA GLY A 725 -5.09 12.17 3.17
C GLY A 725 -4.46 10.83 3.50
N LYS A 726 -3.88 10.11 2.53
CA LYS A 726 -3.13 8.88 2.81
C LYS A 726 -2.01 9.14 3.82
N VAL A 727 -1.83 8.21 4.75
CA VAL A 727 -0.81 8.30 5.78
C VAL A 727 0.50 7.73 5.28
N SER A 728 1.58 8.48 5.47
CA SER A 728 2.91 7.92 5.22
C SER A 728 3.29 6.89 6.28
N VAL A 729 3.59 5.65 5.88
CA VAL A 729 4.24 4.66 6.76
C VAL A 729 5.69 5.04 7.09
N GLN A 730 6.23 6.05 6.41
CA GLN A 730 7.50 6.69 6.75
C GLN A 730 7.36 7.88 7.69
N SER A 731 6.16 8.13 8.23
CA SER A 731 5.89 9.23 9.17
C SER A 731 6.85 9.22 10.37
N ALA A 732 7.44 10.38 10.67
CA ALA A 732 8.17 10.61 11.93
C ALA A 732 7.24 10.79 13.14
N SER A 733 5.95 11.05 12.91
CA SER A 733 4.96 11.25 13.97
C SER A 733 4.42 9.90 14.46
N ALA A 734 4.89 9.48 15.64
CA ALA A 734 4.40 8.28 16.31
C ALA A 734 2.88 8.36 16.57
N ASP A 735 2.36 9.55 16.84
CA ASP A 735 0.94 9.78 17.10
C ASP A 735 0.08 9.53 15.86
N VAL A 736 0.53 9.99 14.69
CA VAL A 736 -0.16 9.73 13.42
C VAL A 736 -0.14 8.25 13.06
N LEU A 737 0.96 7.53 13.34
CA LEU A 737 1.01 6.08 13.17
C LEU A 737 0.05 5.36 14.13
N LYS A 738 -0.07 5.81 15.39
CA LYS A 738 -1.06 5.25 16.32
C LYS A 738 -2.49 5.48 15.84
N ALA A 739 -2.78 6.62 15.21
CA ALA A 739 -4.10 6.91 14.64
C ALA A 739 -4.43 5.99 13.46
N LEU A 740 -3.43 5.70 12.62
CA LEU A 740 -3.55 4.75 11.51
C LEU A 740 -3.97 3.35 12.00
N PHE A 741 -3.26 2.80 13.00
CA PHE A 741 -3.50 1.42 13.49
C PHE A 741 -4.59 1.31 14.58
N GLY A 742 -4.99 2.43 15.18
CA GLY A 742 -5.99 2.48 16.24
C GLY A 742 -7.38 2.05 15.76
N TYR A 743 -8.13 1.40 16.64
CA TYR A 743 -9.47 0.88 16.39
C TYR A 743 -9.60 -0.18 15.28
N VAL A 744 -8.50 -0.66 14.70
CA VAL A 744 -8.54 -1.87 13.88
C VAL A 744 -9.01 -3.03 14.76
N ARG A 745 -9.95 -3.83 14.26
CA ARG A 745 -10.42 -5.06 14.93
C ARG A 745 -9.59 -6.23 14.44
N VAL A 746 -9.11 -7.06 15.36
CA VAL A 746 -8.25 -8.23 15.11
C VAL A 746 -8.80 -9.45 15.85
N GLY A 747 -8.64 -10.64 15.29
CA GLY A 747 -9.25 -11.87 15.77
C GLY A 747 -10.68 -12.05 15.26
N THR A 748 -10.98 -11.59 14.04
CA THR A 748 -12.28 -11.82 13.41
C THR A 748 -12.50 -13.32 13.27
N VAL A 749 -13.67 -13.79 13.73
CA VAL A 749 -14.10 -15.17 13.50
C VAL A 749 -14.76 -15.19 12.13
N LEU A 750 -14.20 -15.97 11.20
CA LEU A 750 -14.76 -16.09 9.86
C LEU A 750 -16.16 -16.70 9.96
N PRO A 751 -17.19 -16.11 9.32
CA PRO A 751 -18.47 -16.77 9.21
C PRO A 751 -18.27 -18.01 8.36
N ASN A 752 -18.94 -19.08 8.74
CA ASN A 752 -19.24 -20.10 7.78
C ASN A 752 -20.22 -19.50 6.75
N ASN A 753 -20.14 -19.86 5.46
CA ASN A 753 -21.00 -19.27 4.42
C ASN A 753 -22.45 -19.82 4.45
N GLY A 754 -22.93 -20.08 5.67
CA GLY A 754 -23.94 -21.05 6.02
C GLY A 754 -25.02 -20.53 6.95
N THR A 755 -26.16 -20.18 6.37
CA THR A 755 -27.45 -20.03 7.06
C THR A 755 -27.54 -18.95 8.16
N ASP A 756 -27.43 -17.68 7.77
CA ASP A 756 -28.08 -16.58 8.53
C ASP A 756 -28.88 -15.60 7.66
N GLY A 757 -29.05 -15.90 6.36
CA GLY A 757 -29.96 -15.20 5.44
C GLY A 757 -31.46 -15.25 5.79
N ILE A 758 -31.85 -15.47 7.06
CA ILE A 758 -33.19 -15.13 7.55
C ILE A 758 -33.20 -13.63 7.81
N ALA A 759 -33.40 -12.86 6.72
CA ALA A 759 -33.95 -11.51 6.53
C ALA A 759 -34.10 -10.48 7.69
N ALA A 760 -33.41 -10.62 8.83
CA ALA A 760 -33.52 -9.73 9.99
C ALA A 760 -32.22 -9.63 10.83
N THR A 761 -31.27 -10.53 10.67
CA THR A 761 -29.89 -10.40 11.17
C THR A 761 -28.98 -10.55 9.96
N ALA A 762 -28.47 -9.43 9.43
CA ALA A 762 -27.46 -9.48 8.38
C ALA A 762 -26.24 -10.27 8.89
N ASP A 763 -25.47 -10.83 7.96
CA ASP A 763 -24.18 -11.49 8.17
C ASP A 763 -23.24 -10.60 8.99
N ASP A 764 -23.34 -10.68 10.31
CA ASP A 764 -22.65 -9.81 11.27
C ASP A 764 -21.17 -10.22 11.47
N ASN A 765 -20.69 -11.25 10.75
CA ASN A 765 -19.34 -11.78 10.90
C ASN A 765 -18.52 -11.77 9.60
N ALA A 766 -19.10 -11.54 8.43
CA ALA A 766 -18.35 -11.36 7.19
C ALA A 766 -17.16 -10.39 7.33
N PRO A 767 -16.07 -10.66 6.60
CA PRO A 767 -15.08 -9.64 6.29
C PRO A 767 -15.79 -8.32 5.90
N GLY A 768 -15.51 -7.21 6.58
CA GLY A 768 -16.19 -5.93 6.33
C GLY A 768 -17.68 -5.87 6.72
N THR A 769 -18.11 -6.65 7.71
CA THR A 769 -19.36 -6.43 8.44
C THR A 769 -19.11 -6.30 9.95
N ARG A 770 -20.12 -5.74 10.63
CA ARG A 770 -20.06 -5.34 12.03
C ARG A 770 -20.02 -6.57 12.93
N ASN A 771 -18.81 -7.03 13.22
CA ASN A 771 -18.51 -8.03 14.24
C ASN A 771 -19.06 -7.61 15.60
N SER A 772 -20.31 -8.01 15.90
CA SER A 772 -21.02 -7.65 17.12
C SER A 772 -20.51 -8.39 18.37
N GLY A 773 -19.53 -9.31 18.24
CA GLY A 773 -19.07 -10.12 19.38
C GLY A 773 -17.70 -10.80 19.29
N ALA A 774 -16.97 -10.72 18.17
CA ALA A 774 -15.68 -11.39 18.00
C ALA A 774 -14.53 -10.38 17.74
N GLY A 775 -13.33 -10.69 18.24
CA GLY A 775 -12.10 -9.91 18.02
C GLY A 775 -11.84 -8.74 18.99
N ALA A 776 -10.57 -8.49 19.26
CA ALA A 776 -10.07 -7.38 20.08
C ALA A 776 -9.89 -6.11 19.24
N ILE A 777 -10.32 -4.97 19.79
CA ILE A 777 -10.08 -3.65 19.20
C ILE A 777 -8.70 -3.16 19.63
N LEU A 778 -7.91 -2.69 18.67
CA LEU A 778 -6.62 -2.07 18.95
C LEU A 778 -6.80 -0.68 19.59
N GLY A 779 -6.81 -0.63 20.92
CA GLY A 779 -6.86 0.63 21.68
C GLY A 779 -5.50 1.31 21.83
N TRP A 780 -5.49 2.54 22.37
CA TRP A 780 -4.26 3.33 22.63
C TRP A 780 -3.27 2.68 23.60
N GLY A 781 -3.60 1.54 24.22
CA GLY A 781 -2.72 0.81 25.13
C GLY A 781 -1.41 0.31 24.50
N THR A 782 -0.82 -0.73 25.09
CA THR A 782 0.48 -1.28 24.69
C THR A 782 0.54 -1.63 23.19
N ASP A 783 -0.58 -2.04 22.63
CA ASP A 783 -0.71 -2.63 21.31
C ASP A 783 -0.40 -1.68 20.14
N VAL A 784 -1.12 -0.57 19.99
CA VAL A 784 -0.88 0.38 18.89
C VAL A 784 0.46 1.09 19.03
N THR A 785 0.91 1.28 20.27
CA THR A 785 2.22 1.87 20.56
C THR A 785 3.34 0.92 20.13
N THR A 786 3.17 -0.38 20.38
CA THR A 786 4.11 -1.43 19.96
C THR A 786 4.16 -1.54 18.44
N ILE A 787 2.99 -1.53 17.77
CA ILE A 787 2.93 -1.55 16.31
C ILE A 787 3.60 -0.31 15.69
N ALA A 788 3.26 0.89 16.15
CA ALA A 788 3.84 2.13 15.63
C ALA A 788 5.37 2.17 15.81
N SER A 789 5.85 1.62 16.94
CA SER A 789 7.29 1.47 17.21
C SER A 789 7.94 0.42 16.30
N GLY A 790 7.29 -0.72 16.08
CA GLY A 790 7.75 -1.79 15.19
C GLY A 790 7.90 -1.33 13.74
N VAL A 791 6.89 -0.62 13.21
CA VAL A 791 6.93 -0.01 11.88
C VAL A 791 8.05 1.04 11.80
N SER A 792 8.22 1.85 12.84
CA SER A 792 9.31 2.83 12.92
C SER A 792 10.70 2.18 12.95
N ALA A 793 10.86 1.04 13.63
CA ALA A 793 12.09 0.27 13.64
C ALA A 793 12.36 -0.42 12.28
N ALA A 794 11.32 -0.95 11.64
CA ALA A 794 11.45 -1.58 10.33
C ALA A 794 11.92 -0.58 9.26
N ARG A 795 11.40 0.65 9.26
CA ARG A 795 11.83 1.69 8.31
C ARG A 795 13.20 2.30 8.63
N SER A 796 13.64 2.33 9.89
CA SER A 796 14.95 2.87 10.24
C SER A 796 16.10 1.97 9.78
N SER A 797 15.87 0.66 9.67
CA SER A 797 16.84 -0.30 9.12
C SER A 797 17.06 -0.12 7.60
N SER A 798 15.98 0.21 6.88
CA SER A 798 15.97 0.51 5.46
C SER A 798 14.67 1.23 5.17
N ALA A 799 14.78 2.46 4.68
CA ALA A 799 13.64 3.27 4.25
C ALA A 799 12.73 2.46 3.33
N PHE A 800 11.43 2.64 3.53
CA PHE A 800 10.44 2.00 2.67
C PHE A 800 10.42 2.71 1.32
N LYS A 801 10.27 1.91 0.27
CA LYS A 801 10.12 2.29 -1.13
C LYS A 801 8.71 2.03 -1.63
N THR A 802 8.02 1.05 -1.05
CA THR A 802 6.61 0.75 -1.30
C THR A 802 5.86 0.66 0.02
N ARG A 803 4.53 0.84 -0.01
CA ARG A 803 3.74 0.74 1.23
C ARG A 803 3.64 -0.71 1.74
N ALA A 804 3.76 -1.69 0.84
CA ALA A 804 3.80 -3.12 1.17
C ALA A 804 4.94 -3.48 2.14
N GLN A 805 6.05 -2.73 2.13
CA GLN A 805 7.18 -2.98 3.03
C GLN A 805 6.86 -2.77 4.52
N MET A 806 5.70 -2.19 4.86
CA MET A 806 5.27 -2.14 6.26
C MET A 806 5.07 -3.55 6.85
N ALA A 807 4.71 -4.54 6.04
CA ALA A 807 4.57 -5.95 6.47
C ALA A 807 5.88 -6.56 7.02
N ARG A 808 7.03 -5.90 6.80
CA ARG A 808 8.30 -6.27 7.43
C ARG A 808 8.30 -6.10 8.95
N ALA A 809 7.36 -5.35 9.52
CA ALA A 809 7.21 -5.17 10.95
C ALA A 809 6.44 -6.36 11.57
N PRO A 810 7.11 -7.25 12.34
CA PRO A 810 6.46 -8.45 12.90
C PRO A 810 5.29 -8.14 13.82
N GLU A 811 5.27 -6.94 14.44
CA GLU A 811 4.20 -6.48 15.33
C GLU A 811 2.83 -6.39 14.62
N LEU A 812 2.79 -6.35 13.29
CA LEU A 812 1.55 -6.35 12.51
C LEU A 812 0.90 -7.74 12.39
N SER A 813 1.65 -8.82 12.66
CA SER A 813 1.21 -10.19 12.40
C SER A 813 1.62 -11.21 13.47
N ASN A 814 2.22 -10.78 14.59
CA ASN A 814 2.69 -11.66 15.65
C ASN A 814 2.19 -11.21 17.03
N ARG A 815 0.88 -11.29 17.23
CA ARG A 815 0.22 -10.87 18.47
C ARG A 815 -0.63 -11.97 19.06
N ALA A 816 -0.95 -11.84 20.35
CA ALA A 816 -1.71 -12.85 21.09
C ALA A 816 -3.10 -13.15 20.49
N SER A 817 -3.72 -12.17 19.82
CA SER A 817 -5.01 -12.33 19.11
C SER A 817 -4.86 -12.86 17.67
N GLN A 818 -3.63 -13.03 17.17
CA GLN A 818 -3.32 -13.44 15.80
C GLN A 818 -2.85 -14.90 15.78
N THR A 819 -3.74 -15.81 16.19
CA THR A 819 -3.43 -17.23 16.38
C THR A 819 -3.48 -18.05 15.09
N THR A 820 -4.06 -17.50 14.03
CA THR A 820 -4.23 -18.17 12.74
C THR A 820 -3.77 -17.31 11.58
N LYS A 821 -3.55 -17.90 10.40
CA LYS A 821 -3.13 -17.13 9.21
C LYS A 821 -4.10 -15.99 8.90
N ALA A 822 -5.42 -16.25 8.87
CA ALA A 822 -6.43 -15.21 8.63
C ALA A 822 -6.23 -14.00 9.56
N THR A 823 -6.07 -14.25 10.86
CA THR A 823 -5.93 -13.20 11.88
C THR A 823 -4.58 -12.46 11.79
N ARG A 824 -3.53 -13.10 11.26
CA ARG A 824 -2.23 -12.44 10.98
C ARG A 824 -2.31 -11.44 9.83
N ASP A 825 -3.19 -11.67 8.87
CA ASP A 825 -3.37 -10.83 7.67
C ASP A 825 -4.20 -9.56 7.94
N GLU A 826 -5.04 -9.56 8.99
CA GLU A 826 -6.06 -8.52 9.23
C GLU A 826 -5.51 -7.09 9.36
N ILE A 827 -4.50 -6.87 10.22
CA ILE A 827 -4.01 -5.51 10.48
C ILE A 827 -3.44 -4.91 9.20
N ILE A 828 -2.67 -5.69 8.46
CA ILE A 828 -1.99 -5.26 7.23
C ILE A 828 -3.03 -4.95 6.15
N GLY A 829 -3.95 -5.88 5.90
CA GLY A 829 -5.00 -5.69 4.90
C GLY A 829 -5.94 -4.51 5.20
N LYS A 830 -6.30 -4.30 6.48
CA LYS A 830 -7.22 -3.23 6.91
C LYS A 830 -6.58 -1.84 6.94
N VAL A 831 -5.27 -1.69 6.74
CA VAL A 831 -4.60 -0.38 6.76
C VAL A 831 -3.87 -0.04 5.48
N VAL A 832 -3.42 -1.02 4.68
CA VAL A 832 -2.48 -0.78 3.57
C VAL A 832 -3.02 0.19 2.53
N ASN A 833 -4.31 0.12 2.19
CA ASN A 833 -4.89 1.01 1.18
C ASN A 833 -4.88 2.48 1.64
N LEU A 834 -4.90 2.73 2.96
CA LEU A 834 -4.88 4.06 3.56
C LEU A 834 -3.47 4.68 3.61
N THR A 835 -2.46 3.94 3.15
CA THR A 835 -1.07 4.33 3.31
C THR A 835 -0.38 4.71 2.01
N LYS A 836 0.69 5.49 2.16
CA LYS A 836 1.70 5.84 1.16
C LYS A 836 3.09 5.75 1.78
N VAL A 837 4.12 5.96 0.97
CA VAL A 837 5.51 5.83 1.40
C VAL A 837 6.29 7.14 1.48
N SER A 838 5.75 8.27 0.99
CA SER A 838 6.50 9.55 0.99
C SER A 838 6.84 10.02 2.41
N ALA A 839 8.13 10.19 2.74
CA ALA A 839 8.54 10.61 4.09
C ALA A 839 8.04 12.02 4.47
N ALA A 840 7.93 12.93 3.49
CA ALA A 840 7.36 14.25 3.68
C ALA A 840 6.27 14.55 2.66
N ASP A 841 5.10 14.93 3.15
CA ASP A 841 3.98 15.36 2.32
C ASP A 841 4.23 16.77 1.81
N THR A 842 4.64 17.66 2.71
CA THR A 842 5.01 19.04 2.41
C THR A 842 6.31 19.41 3.11
N LEU A 843 7.09 20.27 2.48
CA LEU A 843 8.28 20.87 3.06
C LEU A 843 8.04 22.36 3.23
N THR A 844 8.55 22.94 4.31
CA THR A 844 8.51 24.38 4.55
C THR A 844 9.90 24.95 4.40
N ILE A 845 10.08 25.88 3.49
CA ILE A 845 11.30 26.66 3.33
C ILE A 845 11.12 27.94 4.12
N ILE A 846 12.09 28.25 4.98
CA ILE A 846 12.19 29.54 5.65
C ILE A 846 13.42 30.22 5.08
N ALA A 847 13.21 31.38 4.45
CA ALA A 847 14.27 32.18 3.87
C ALA A 847 14.33 33.54 4.57
N LEU A 848 15.53 33.96 4.93
CA LEU A 848 15.84 35.27 5.49
C LEU A 848 16.84 35.96 4.58
N ALA A 849 16.56 37.20 4.20
CA ALA A 849 17.50 37.99 3.42
C ALA A 849 17.58 39.42 3.93
N GLN A 850 18.75 40.01 3.73
CA GLN A 850 19.01 41.40 4.07
C GLN A 850 19.70 42.09 2.91
N SER A 851 19.26 43.31 2.60
CA SER A 851 19.96 44.20 1.67
C SER A 851 21.05 44.96 2.43
N ILE A 852 22.26 44.98 1.88
CA ILE A 852 23.44 45.57 2.53
C ILE A 852 23.95 46.74 1.71
N ARG A 853 24.31 47.83 2.41
CA ARG A 853 25.21 48.84 1.88
C ARG A 853 26.63 48.48 2.31
N ASP A 854 27.39 47.99 1.34
CA ASP A 854 28.81 47.70 1.47
C ASP A 854 29.61 49.01 1.58
N VAL A 855 30.31 49.18 2.70
CA VAL A 855 31.10 50.36 3.04
C VAL A 855 32.58 49.97 3.09
N GLY A 856 33.34 50.45 2.12
CA GLY A 856 34.77 50.22 2.10
C GLY A 856 35.44 50.85 0.89
N ILE A 857 36.70 50.50 0.68
CA ILE A 857 37.44 50.84 -0.53
C ILE A 857 38.04 49.60 -1.15
N VAL A 858 38.39 49.70 -2.43
CA VAL A 858 39.15 48.66 -3.12
C VAL A 858 40.58 48.63 -2.57
N PRO A 859 41.11 47.45 -2.17
CA PRO A 859 42.52 47.30 -1.84
C PRO A 859 43.38 47.72 -3.04
N SER A 860 44.28 48.69 -2.87
CA SER A 860 45.25 49.05 -3.89
C SER A 860 46.64 49.23 -3.30
N PRO A 861 47.70 49.11 -4.12
CA PRO A 861 49.08 49.37 -3.69
C PRO A 861 49.28 50.81 -3.16
N PHE A 862 48.36 51.73 -3.47
CA PHE A 862 48.46 53.16 -3.15
C PHE A 862 47.53 53.62 -2.02
N THR A 863 46.52 52.83 -1.65
CA THR A 863 45.48 53.20 -0.65
C THR A 863 45.50 52.36 0.63
N GLY A 864 46.35 51.33 0.71
CA GLY A 864 46.48 50.49 1.91
C GLY A 864 45.48 49.32 1.96
N PRO A 865 45.51 48.51 3.04
CA PRO A 865 44.75 47.26 3.17
C PRO A 865 43.22 47.44 3.29
N GLY A 866 42.68 48.65 3.43
CA GLY A 866 41.25 48.96 3.48
C GLY A 866 41.04 50.36 4.05
N VAL A 867 39.80 50.78 4.30
CA VAL A 867 39.51 52.07 4.95
C VAL A 867 39.13 51.85 6.42
N GLN A 868 39.50 52.79 7.29
CA GLN A 868 39.00 52.79 8.66
C GLN A 868 37.64 53.47 8.70
N ILE A 869 36.64 52.76 9.21
CA ILE A 869 35.31 53.30 9.50
C ILE A 869 35.20 53.54 10.99
N LYS A 870 34.67 54.72 11.34
CA LYS A 870 34.43 55.13 12.72
C LYS A 870 32.93 55.34 12.92
N LYS A 871 32.33 54.55 13.80
CA LYS A 871 30.92 54.66 14.18
C LYS A 871 30.84 54.72 15.70
N ASP A 872 30.11 55.72 16.19
CA ASP A 872 29.72 55.83 17.59
C ASP A 872 28.62 54.77 17.82
N LEU A 873 29.04 53.59 18.29
CA LEU A 873 28.17 52.42 18.43
C LEU A 873 27.42 52.46 19.76
N ASN A 874 27.99 53.08 20.80
CA ASN A 874 27.39 53.18 22.14
C ASN A 874 26.66 54.52 22.41
N GLN A 875 26.70 55.46 21.47
CA GLN A 875 26.08 56.79 21.54
C GLN A 875 26.61 57.68 22.67
N ASP A 876 27.87 57.48 23.09
CA ASP A 876 28.49 58.29 24.13
C ASP A 876 29.16 59.57 23.59
N GLY A 877 29.21 59.70 22.25
CA GLY A 877 29.78 60.84 21.54
C GLY A 877 31.29 60.72 21.27
N ASP A 878 31.92 59.60 21.63
CA ASP A 878 33.25 59.17 21.20
C ASP A 878 33.12 58.14 20.04
N VAL A 879 34.21 57.92 19.31
CA VAL A 879 34.33 56.90 18.24
C VAL A 879 35.64 56.12 18.36
N SER A 880 36.33 56.27 19.49
CA SER A 880 37.64 55.71 19.76
C SER A 880 37.62 54.53 20.71
N ASP A 881 36.43 54.10 21.12
CA ASP A 881 36.28 53.00 22.02
C ASP A 881 36.71 51.67 21.38
N SER A 882 37.37 50.89 22.22
CA SER A 882 37.76 49.51 21.95
C SER A 882 37.30 48.71 23.14
N GLY A 883 36.85 47.48 22.91
CA GLY A 883 36.35 46.70 24.05
C GLY A 883 34.87 46.85 24.34
N ILE A 884 34.06 47.45 23.46
CA ILE A 884 32.63 47.67 23.76
C ILE A 884 31.95 46.30 23.90
N ALA A 885 31.42 46.04 25.09
CA ALA A 885 30.52 44.93 25.34
C ALA A 885 29.21 45.19 24.59
N GLY A 886 28.78 44.25 23.75
CA GLY A 886 27.57 44.38 22.96
C GLY A 886 26.39 44.78 23.84
N SER A 887 25.93 46.03 23.72
CA SER A 887 24.70 46.48 24.35
C SER A 887 23.85 47.21 23.32
N THR A 888 22.55 47.11 23.55
CA THR A 888 21.42 47.16 22.62
C THR A 888 21.11 48.52 22.01
N TYR A 889 22.03 49.19 21.30
CA TYR A 889 21.73 50.56 20.85
C TYR A 889 22.24 50.96 19.46
N ASN A 890 22.07 50.13 18.41
CA ASN A 890 21.88 50.60 17.02
C ASN A 890 21.41 49.51 16.03
N ALA A 891 20.59 49.90 15.04
CA ALA A 891 20.24 49.04 13.91
C ALA A 891 21.50 48.76 13.05
N GLY A 892 21.88 47.48 12.94
CA GLY A 892 23.11 47.05 12.26
C GLY A 892 24.13 46.38 13.17
N PHE A 893 23.91 46.34 14.49
CA PHE A 893 24.82 45.66 15.43
C PHE A 893 24.06 45.00 16.59
N LEU A 894 23.84 43.70 16.47
CA LEU A 894 23.46 42.79 17.57
C LEU A 894 24.33 41.54 17.39
N TYR A 895 25.53 41.57 17.95
CA TYR A 895 26.41 40.41 17.97
C TYR A 895 26.05 39.58 19.20
N ASP A 896 25.48 38.41 18.93
CA ASP A 896 25.17 37.36 19.90
C ASP A 896 26.30 36.34 19.77
N SER A 897 27.14 36.21 20.79
CA SER A 897 28.42 35.51 20.68
C SER A 897 28.33 33.99 20.80
N ASP A 898 27.30 33.48 21.45
CA ASP A 898 27.02 32.06 21.63
C ASP A 898 25.86 31.56 20.77
N ALA A 899 25.24 32.47 19.98
CA ALA A 899 24.09 32.24 19.13
C ALA A 899 22.82 31.84 19.89
N ASP A 900 22.70 32.22 21.16
CA ASP A 900 21.54 31.89 22.00
C ASP A 900 20.30 32.77 21.71
N GLY A 901 20.44 33.78 20.87
CA GLY A 901 19.44 34.74 20.43
C GLY A 901 18.82 35.57 21.56
N ASN A 902 19.48 35.68 22.71
CA ASN A 902 19.23 36.71 23.70
C ASN A 902 20.18 37.89 23.46
N ASP A 903 19.82 39.06 24.00
CA ASP A 903 20.84 40.07 24.23
C ASP A 903 21.78 39.53 25.31
N ASP A 904 23.03 39.26 24.94
CA ASP A 904 24.06 38.67 25.79
C ASP A 904 24.00 39.27 27.22
N ASP A 905 23.68 38.43 28.21
CA ASP A 905 23.68 38.81 29.62
C ASP A 905 25.09 39.29 29.99
N SER A 906 25.18 40.46 30.61
CA SER A 906 26.40 41.07 31.18
C SER A 906 27.22 40.16 32.11
N SER A 907 26.74 38.95 32.41
CA SER A 907 27.37 37.95 33.26
C SER A 907 28.13 36.82 32.51
N ALA A 908 28.11 36.77 31.17
CA ALA A 908 28.84 35.76 30.39
C ALA A 908 30.38 35.96 30.43
N PRO A 909 31.23 34.91 30.61
CA PRO A 909 32.65 35.08 30.91
C PRO A 909 33.56 35.55 29.75
N SER A 910 33.04 35.82 28.56
CA SER A 910 33.83 36.39 27.45
C SER A 910 32.92 36.96 26.37
N LEU A 911 32.37 38.16 26.60
CA LEU A 911 31.74 38.94 25.54
C LEU A 911 32.84 39.35 24.53
N PRO A 912 32.72 38.98 23.25
CA PRO A 912 33.62 39.49 22.23
C PRO A 912 33.41 40.98 22.07
N THR A 913 34.53 41.68 21.98
CA THR A 913 34.58 43.13 22.00
C THR A 913 34.58 43.68 20.59
N VAL A 914 33.76 44.70 20.36
CA VAL A 914 33.76 45.43 19.08
C VAL A 914 34.40 46.78 19.27
N ASN A 915 35.14 47.19 18.24
CA ASN A 915 35.82 48.46 18.20
C ASN A 915 34.96 49.42 17.38
N GLU A 916 34.78 50.64 17.86
CA GLU A 916 34.13 51.71 17.10
C GLU A 916 34.95 52.17 15.92
N THR A 917 36.27 51.94 16.00
CA THR A 917 37.18 52.03 14.88
C THR A 917 37.35 50.64 14.26
N ILE A 918 36.64 50.40 13.17
CA ILE A 918 36.70 49.18 12.38
C ILE A 918 37.76 49.39 11.30
N ALA A 919 38.82 48.59 11.35
CA ALA A 919 39.95 48.68 10.44
C ALA A 919 39.75 47.80 9.21
N ASP A 920 40.46 48.14 8.13
CA ASP A 920 40.57 47.34 6.91
C ASP A 920 39.23 47.02 6.21
N CYS A 921 38.26 47.95 6.24
CA CYS A 921 36.98 47.77 5.57
C CYS A 921 37.15 47.83 4.03
N LYS A 922 36.59 46.84 3.33
CA LYS A 922 36.82 46.61 1.88
C LYS A 922 35.54 46.34 1.14
N LEU A 923 35.44 46.87 -0.08
CA LEU A 923 34.36 46.49 -0.97
C LEU A 923 34.44 44.99 -1.32
N GLY A 924 33.31 44.30 -1.20
CA GLY A 924 33.16 42.87 -1.44
C GLY A 924 33.39 41.98 -0.21
N GLN A 925 33.68 42.57 0.96
CA GLN A 925 33.82 41.90 2.24
C GLN A 925 32.72 42.42 3.18
N TYR A 926 32.11 41.54 3.98
CA TYR A 926 31.14 41.96 4.98
C TYR A 926 31.88 42.35 6.24
N ASP A 927 31.86 43.64 6.52
CA ASP A 927 32.57 44.24 7.65
C ASP A 927 31.57 44.52 8.78
N LEU A 928 31.52 43.59 9.75
CA LEU A 928 30.59 43.65 10.88
C LEU A 928 30.68 45.01 11.60
N GLY A 929 29.55 45.71 11.71
CA GLY A 929 29.45 47.03 12.34
C GLY A 929 29.81 48.22 11.42
N ALA A 930 30.55 47.98 10.32
CA ALA A 930 30.86 49.02 9.33
C ALA A 930 29.75 49.08 8.27
N ASP A 931 29.43 47.93 7.68
CA ASP A 931 28.36 47.78 6.70
C ASP A 931 26.99 48.07 7.29
N GLU A 932 26.08 48.60 6.45
CA GLU A 932 24.73 48.95 6.90
C GLU A 932 23.69 47.97 6.36
N ILE A 933 22.91 47.39 7.28
CA ILE A 933 21.70 46.64 6.93
C ILE A 933 20.60 47.65 6.61
N LEU A 934 20.18 47.71 5.35
CA LEU A 934 19.19 48.69 4.89
C LEU A 934 17.75 48.19 5.04
N SER A 935 17.54 46.89 4.85
CA SER A 935 16.24 46.23 4.91
C SER A 935 16.42 44.73 5.15
N GLU A 936 15.41 44.10 5.72
CA GLU A 936 15.32 42.67 5.98
C GLU A 936 13.98 42.15 5.45
N GLN A 937 13.98 40.96 4.86
CA GLN A 937 12.76 40.24 4.51
C GLN A 937 12.89 38.79 4.92
N LYS A 938 11.88 38.28 5.63
CA LYS A 938 11.66 36.87 5.85
C LYS A 938 10.52 36.36 4.96
N ILE A 939 10.69 35.18 4.37
CA ILE A 939 9.69 34.50 3.55
C ILE A 939 9.54 33.07 4.04
N VAL A 940 8.30 32.60 4.12
CA VAL A 940 7.96 31.21 4.42
C VAL A 940 7.21 30.62 3.23
N VAL A 941 7.70 29.51 2.70
CA VAL A 941 7.14 28.85 1.51
C VAL A 941 6.88 27.39 1.79
N GLN A 942 5.63 26.95 1.63
CA GLN A 942 5.31 25.53 1.66
C GLN A 942 5.33 24.98 0.25
N VAL A 943 6.07 23.90 0.06
CA VAL A 943 6.20 23.19 -1.21
C VAL A 943 5.79 21.73 -1.08
N TYR A 944 5.33 21.18 -2.19
CA TYR A 944 4.96 19.78 -2.34
C TYR A 944 5.70 19.18 -3.53
N ARG A 945 6.23 17.97 -3.38
CA ARG A 945 6.74 17.20 -4.51
C ARG A 945 5.59 16.43 -5.13
N ASP A 946 5.24 16.78 -6.35
CA ASP A 946 4.33 15.99 -7.16
C ASP A 946 4.96 14.64 -7.46
N THR A 947 4.40 13.57 -6.91
CA THR A 947 4.90 12.20 -7.08
C THR A 947 4.70 11.66 -8.49
N ILE A 948 3.82 12.27 -9.30
CA ILE A 948 3.60 11.88 -10.70
C ILE A 948 4.61 12.56 -11.61
N THR A 949 4.80 13.88 -11.44
CA THR A 949 5.68 14.66 -12.34
C THR A 949 7.11 14.83 -11.81
N HIS A 950 7.34 14.44 -10.55
CA HIS A 950 8.55 14.70 -9.76
C HIS A 950 8.97 16.18 -9.72
N LYS A 951 8.02 17.10 -9.92
CA LYS A 951 8.23 18.55 -9.83
C LYS A 951 7.81 19.08 -8.47
N TRP A 952 8.58 20.04 -7.96
CA TRP A 952 8.19 20.82 -6.78
C TRP A 952 7.16 21.87 -7.19
N LYS A 953 6.05 21.93 -6.45
CA LYS A 953 4.99 22.94 -6.58
C LYS A 953 4.93 23.75 -5.29
N ILE A 954 4.74 25.05 -5.42
CA ILE A 954 4.49 25.94 -4.29
C ILE A 954 3.00 25.82 -3.94
N LEU A 955 2.71 25.47 -2.68
CA LEU A 955 1.35 25.42 -2.14
C LEU A 955 0.98 26.75 -1.47
N ARG A 956 1.92 27.33 -0.73
CA ARG A 956 1.74 28.58 0.02
C ARG A 956 3.02 29.40 -0.02
N PHE A 957 2.87 30.71 -0.14
CA PHE A 957 3.99 31.66 -0.16
C PHE A 957 3.62 32.88 0.67
N GLU A 958 4.41 33.19 1.69
CA GLU A 958 4.10 34.25 2.65
C GLU A 958 5.31 35.12 2.94
N TYR A 959 5.10 36.44 2.92
CA TYR A 959 6.04 37.39 3.49
C TYR A 959 5.74 37.54 4.97
N ILE A 960 6.75 37.35 5.81
CA ILE A 960 6.63 37.52 7.26
C ILE A 960 7.22 38.87 7.62
N ASP A 961 6.35 39.79 8.04
CA ASP A 961 6.76 41.04 8.67
C ASP A 961 7.01 40.75 10.16
N GLN A 962 8.19 41.13 10.67
CA GLN A 962 8.56 40.99 12.08
C GLN A 962 8.00 42.11 12.94
#